data_AF-A0A961JRW9-F1
#
_entry.id   AF-A0A961JRW9-F1
#
_cell.length_a   1.000
_cell.length_b   1.000
_cell.length_c   1.000
_cell.angle_alpha   90.00
_cell.angle_beta   90.00
_cell.angle_gamma   90.00
#
_symmetry.space_group_name_H-M   'P 1'
#
loop_
_entity.id
_entity.type
_entity.pdbx_description
1 polymer ?
#
loop_
_entity_poly.entity_id
_entity_poly.type
_entity_poly.pdbx_seq_one_letter_code
_entity_poly.pdbx_strand_id
1 'polypeptide(L)'
;MHRRRFLALSAASGIALGAGRAGFAASSGPAAAAVVVTDIGPATDPAGLFAVLDGFTGNGLWITCAVSAPEADAPDTFRPLVQGLRARAPAVEIALDLPELGRLSPHFQGRAAFEARRRLASLTDTGDLLDVRSVLCHSAAPATDPVGVRSAGVRTVLVRPDAPGPTRSEAWANGVARFFGGTPLAPLSALLPPGTPGTLRLYYVSADSFAGLTEADLRRWAADLAAAFLDAEVRGEMSAMPVSELQLRDDFGFTRQVALRLVGDDPALAALAEPLARLGIPVLAEPDPAVQGYWVPEPGAAEAPNDVIALRDITCDPTGRLSVADDVALPPGIAVVPVTGPEGDPGLDGCAALELRELRLDTAARLYTPLIPPGAQDDLILSIHPAALVGPGAERTLLAGLEALEQDGITRFVALDRLVNDVLSHDPIEERFRRTQAVALSPEPAPGALSPEAVAGYMDDARLAWAFFDRFTDPNTGLAPATADVNTGGDALNWVTMWDVGSQINALIAAHRLGLVETTPFEAAADRILYQIAGAQSQGRLLPNGVIRTDVIRSGSSDFDGCDAGRLLASLDNLRRNSTRGDAAAALVSSWDLDQIVQDGAIWSVTDGALRSTYKSHCAHYAARAFERWGFEAGSPYRTLDGRSEADGRMAMLETVAGIGPLGAEPLLLEAL
;
A
#
# COMPACT_ATOMS: atom_id res chain seq x y z
N MET A 1 19.25 18.28 25.56
CA MET A 1 20.18 18.77 24.51
C MET A 1 21.61 18.20 24.60
N HIS A 2 22.27 18.17 25.77
CA HIS A 2 23.66 17.66 25.87
C HIS A 2 23.82 16.16 25.56
N ARG A 3 22.83 15.31 25.90
CA ARG A 3 22.87 13.85 25.67
C ARG A 3 22.69 13.45 24.19
N ARG A 4 21.74 14.04 23.44
CA ARG A 4 21.59 13.84 21.98
C ARG A 4 22.84 14.28 21.21
N ARG A 5 23.43 15.42 21.60
CA ARG A 5 24.72 15.87 21.03
C ARG A 5 25.83 14.88 21.34
N PHE A 6 25.91 14.34 22.56
CA PHE A 6 26.91 13.35 22.93
C PHE A 6 26.73 12.04 22.14
N LEU A 7 25.51 11.53 21.98
CA LEU A 7 25.22 10.32 21.20
C LEU A 7 25.49 10.51 19.69
N ALA A 8 25.09 11.65 19.13
CA ALA A 8 25.39 11.99 17.73
C ALA A 8 26.90 12.18 17.48
N LEU A 9 27.61 12.82 18.42
CA LEU A 9 29.07 12.94 18.38
C LEU A 9 29.76 11.57 18.56
N SER A 10 29.19 10.68 19.37
CA SER A 10 29.73 9.33 19.59
C SER A 10 29.62 8.47 18.32
N ALA A 11 28.50 8.56 17.60
CA ALA A 11 28.32 7.92 16.29
C ALA A 11 29.26 8.51 15.22
N ALA A 12 29.49 9.82 15.24
CA ALA A 12 30.45 10.46 14.31
C ALA A 12 31.94 10.21 14.64
N SER A 13 32.26 9.73 15.85
CA SER A 13 33.66 9.55 16.32
C SER A 13 34.28 8.20 15.96
N GLY A 14 33.56 7.33 15.23
CA GLY A 14 34.12 6.12 14.62
C GLY A 14 35.08 6.48 13.49
N ILE A 15 36.28 6.97 13.82
CA ILE A 15 37.34 7.29 12.86
C ILE A 15 37.73 6.01 12.11
N ALA A 16 37.23 5.87 10.89
CA ALA A 16 37.68 4.88 9.92
C ALA A 16 39.10 5.27 9.44
N LEU A 17 40.13 4.66 10.02
CA LEU A 17 41.44 4.59 9.40
C LEU A 17 41.41 3.52 8.28
N GLY A 18 41.52 4.02 7.04
CA GLY A 18 41.96 3.37 5.80
C GLY A 18 42.03 1.84 5.69
N ALA A 19 41.31 1.35 4.66
CA ALA A 19 41.67 0.26 3.74
C ALA A 19 42.06 -1.12 4.33
N GLY A 20 41.11 -2.05 4.24
CA GLY A 20 41.41 -3.49 4.27
C GLY A 20 40.16 -4.33 4.54
N ARG A 21 39.68 -5.08 3.54
CA ARG A 21 38.72 -6.17 3.74
C ARG A 21 39.37 -7.26 4.59
N ALA A 22 39.12 -7.24 5.89
CA ALA A 22 39.30 -8.35 6.81
C ALA A 22 38.30 -8.16 7.96
N GLY A 23 37.61 -9.24 8.35
CA GLY A 23 36.49 -9.19 9.29
C GLY A 23 36.83 -8.44 10.57
N PHE A 24 36.08 -7.37 10.84
CA PHE A 24 36.11 -6.68 12.12
C PHE A 24 35.32 -7.50 13.12
N ALA A 25 36.01 -8.06 14.10
CA ALA A 25 35.39 -8.46 15.36
C ALA A 25 34.88 -7.17 16.03
N ALA A 26 33.58 -7.11 16.30
CA ALA A 26 32.91 -5.99 16.96
C ALA A 26 33.62 -5.63 18.28
N SER A 27 34.22 -4.44 18.36
CA SER A 27 34.78 -3.92 19.60
C SER A 27 33.65 -3.46 20.53
N SER A 28 33.70 -3.93 21.77
CA SER A 28 32.70 -3.85 22.83
C SER A 28 32.42 -2.42 23.30
N GLY A 29 31.41 -1.77 22.72
CA GLY A 29 30.68 -0.65 23.34
C GLY A 29 29.53 -1.14 24.24
N PRO A 30 28.95 -0.25 25.08
CA PRO A 30 27.74 -0.58 25.83
C PRO A 30 26.61 -1.00 24.89
N ALA A 31 25.82 -2.01 25.28
CA ALA A 31 24.67 -2.44 24.47
C ALA A 31 23.63 -1.30 24.34
N ALA A 32 23.10 -1.09 23.14
CA ALA A 32 21.98 -0.17 22.95
C ALA A 32 20.71 -0.77 23.57
N ALA A 33 20.06 -0.04 24.47
CA ALA A 33 18.87 -0.49 25.17
C ALA A 33 17.69 0.45 24.90
N ALA A 34 16.50 -0.10 24.66
CA ALA A 34 15.27 0.67 24.52
C ALA A 34 14.14 0.07 25.37
N VAL A 35 13.32 0.94 25.96
CA VAL A 35 12.12 0.57 26.71
C VAL A 35 10.90 1.04 25.92
N VAL A 36 10.00 0.10 25.64
CA VAL A 36 8.81 0.31 24.83
C VAL A 36 7.58 0.06 25.70
N VAL A 37 6.73 1.08 25.85
CA VAL A 37 5.42 0.92 26.46
C VAL A 37 4.40 0.58 25.36
N THR A 38 3.73 -0.56 25.47
CA THR A 38 2.78 -1.10 24.49
C THR A 38 1.34 -1.02 24.99
N ASP A 39 0.39 -1.38 24.14
CA ASP A 39 -1.04 -1.45 24.47
C ASP A 39 -1.60 -0.07 24.89
N ILE A 40 -1.12 0.99 24.25
CA ILE A 40 -1.64 2.36 24.43
C ILE A 40 -2.69 2.62 23.35
N GLY A 41 -3.91 2.91 23.77
CA GLY A 41 -5.03 3.19 22.89
C GLY A 41 -6.15 3.94 23.59
N PRO A 42 -7.33 4.05 22.95
CA PRO A 42 -8.47 4.80 23.48
C PRO A 42 -8.96 4.38 24.87
N ALA A 43 -8.70 3.13 25.28
CA ALA A 43 -9.10 2.56 26.57
C ALA A 43 -8.04 2.74 27.67
N THR A 44 -6.85 3.24 27.37
CA THR A 44 -5.75 3.36 28.34
C THR A 44 -6.06 4.42 29.40
N ASP A 45 -5.80 4.09 30.67
CA ASP A 45 -5.89 5.04 31.78
C ASP A 45 -4.74 6.08 31.71
N PRO A 46 -5.03 7.38 31.47
CA PRO A 46 -3.99 8.39 31.38
C PRO A 46 -3.25 8.59 32.71
N ALA A 47 -3.92 8.42 33.85
CA ALA A 47 -3.33 8.69 35.16
C ALA A 47 -2.23 7.68 35.49
N GLY A 48 -2.55 6.38 35.38
CA GLY A 48 -1.58 5.31 35.55
C GLY A 48 -0.41 5.40 34.56
N LEU A 49 -0.68 5.66 33.28
CA LEU A 49 0.36 5.82 32.26
C LEU A 49 1.29 7.00 32.58
N PHE A 50 0.75 8.17 32.90
CA PHE A 50 1.55 9.35 33.20
C PHE A 50 2.34 9.23 34.50
N ALA A 51 1.83 8.51 35.51
CA ALA A 51 2.60 8.20 36.71
C ALA A 51 3.87 7.39 36.39
N VAL A 52 3.76 6.39 35.48
CA VAL A 52 4.90 5.60 35.00
C VAL A 52 5.87 6.46 34.19
N LEU A 53 5.36 7.22 33.21
CA LEU A 53 6.22 8.05 32.35
C LEU A 53 6.95 9.14 33.13
N ASP A 54 6.30 9.77 34.11
CA ASP A 54 6.95 10.76 34.98
C ASP A 54 8.02 10.12 35.85
N GLY A 55 7.80 8.89 36.34
CA GLY A 55 8.80 8.12 37.08
C GLY A 55 10.03 7.81 36.25
N PHE A 56 9.85 7.40 34.99
CA PHE A 56 10.94 7.13 34.05
C PHE A 56 11.70 8.40 33.67
N THR A 57 10.97 9.41 33.17
CA THR A 57 11.59 10.63 32.63
C THR A 57 12.18 11.52 33.71
N GLY A 58 11.58 11.56 34.90
CA GLY A 58 12.13 12.26 36.07
C GLY A 58 13.47 11.71 36.55
N ASN A 59 13.80 10.46 36.17
CA ASN A 59 15.08 9.81 36.48
C ASN A 59 15.96 9.61 35.23
N GLY A 60 15.69 10.33 34.14
CA GLY A 60 16.55 10.39 32.97
C GLY A 60 16.47 9.21 31.99
N LEU A 61 15.49 8.32 32.15
CA LEU A 61 15.23 7.24 31.19
C LEU A 61 14.35 7.76 30.04
N TRP A 62 14.78 7.55 28.79
CA TRP A 62 13.97 7.88 27.62
C TRP A 62 13.17 6.65 27.20
N ILE A 63 11.93 6.87 26.78
CA ILE A 63 10.93 5.82 26.57
C ILE A 63 10.29 5.99 25.19
N THR A 64 9.97 4.89 24.53
CA THR A 64 9.10 4.87 23.36
C THR A 64 7.72 4.35 23.74
N CYS A 65 6.66 5.06 23.38
CA CYS A 65 5.27 4.67 23.60
C CYS A 65 4.66 4.26 22.25
N ALA A 66 4.30 2.98 22.10
CA ALA A 66 3.59 2.49 20.92
C ALA A 66 2.09 2.76 21.08
N VAL A 67 1.56 3.64 20.24
CA VAL A 67 0.20 4.18 20.34
C VAL A 67 -0.62 3.75 19.14
N SER A 68 -1.76 3.11 19.40
CA SER A 68 -2.74 2.77 18.38
C SER A 68 -3.54 4.00 17.97
N ALA A 69 -3.65 4.25 16.67
CA ALA A 69 -4.51 5.30 16.13
C ALA A 69 -5.92 4.72 15.92
N PRO A 70 -6.99 5.31 16.49
CA PRO A 70 -8.34 4.80 16.31
C PRO A 70 -8.77 4.90 14.84
N GLU A 71 -9.51 3.89 14.36
CA GLU A 71 -10.06 3.86 12.99
C GLU A 71 -11.31 4.73 12.81
N ALA A 72 -12.01 5.00 13.92
CA ALA A 72 -13.18 5.86 13.99
C ALA A 72 -12.91 7.08 14.89
N ASP A 73 -13.93 7.91 15.10
CA ASP A 73 -13.84 9.05 16.01
C ASP A 73 -13.29 8.62 17.38
N ALA A 74 -12.18 9.24 17.77
CA ALA A 74 -11.54 8.97 19.04
C ALA A 74 -12.45 9.42 20.20
N PRO A 75 -12.57 8.64 21.29
CA PRO A 75 -13.23 9.10 22.50
C PRO A 75 -12.59 10.41 23.01
N ASP A 76 -13.39 11.28 23.64
CA ASP A 76 -12.93 12.57 24.18
C ASP A 76 -11.72 12.44 25.13
N THR A 77 -11.58 11.28 25.78
CA THR A 77 -10.49 10.95 26.70
C THR A 77 -9.15 10.68 26.02
N PHE A 78 -9.13 10.35 24.73
CA PHE A 78 -7.91 9.97 24.02
C PHE A 78 -7.09 11.18 23.56
N ARG A 79 -7.73 12.30 23.22
CA ARG A 79 -7.04 13.55 22.86
C ARG A 79 -6.10 14.04 23.99
N PRO A 80 -6.55 14.17 25.26
CA PRO A 80 -5.67 14.51 26.37
C PRO A 80 -4.51 13.53 26.58
N LEU A 81 -4.71 12.24 26.28
CA LEU A 81 -3.65 11.23 26.38
C LEU A 81 -2.54 11.53 25.36
N VAL A 82 -2.88 11.71 24.08
CA VAL A 82 -1.90 12.01 23.01
C VAL A 82 -1.20 13.35 23.26
N GLN A 83 -1.93 14.39 23.66
CA GLN A 83 -1.36 15.68 24.05
C GLN A 83 -0.39 15.55 25.23
N GLY A 84 -0.73 14.74 26.23
CA GLY A 84 0.12 14.49 27.39
C GLY A 84 1.39 13.70 27.05
N LEU A 85 1.33 12.75 26.12
CA LEU A 85 2.52 12.07 25.59
C LEU A 85 3.44 13.06 24.87
N ARG A 86 2.87 13.88 23.98
CA ARG A 86 3.62 14.90 23.24
C ARG A 86 4.29 15.92 24.16
N ALA A 87 3.61 16.38 25.20
CA ALA A 87 4.16 17.36 26.15
C ALA A 87 5.43 16.88 26.87
N ARG A 88 5.70 15.56 26.84
CA ARG A 88 6.90 14.93 27.42
C ARG A 88 8.02 14.70 26.41
N ALA A 89 7.85 15.11 25.15
CA ALA A 89 8.93 15.14 24.18
C ALA A 89 10.07 16.07 24.66
N PRO A 90 11.35 15.74 24.41
CA PRO A 90 11.85 14.58 23.66
C PRO A 90 12.10 13.32 24.53
N ALA A 91 11.77 13.33 25.82
CA ALA A 91 12.05 12.20 26.72
C ALA A 91 11.09 11.02 26.49
N VAL A 92 9.92 11.29 25.93
CA VAL A 92 8.97 10.30 25.42
C VAL A 92 8.89 10.42 23.90
N GLU A 93 9.19 9.33 23.20
CA GLU A 93 8.93 9.13 21.77
C GLU A 93 7.56 8.47 21.58
N ILE A 94 6.84 8.86 20.53
CA ILE A 94 5.63 8.16 20.08
C ILE A 94 6.00 7.28 18.87
N ALA A 95 5.67 5.99 18.96
CA ALA A 95 5.68 5.04 17.85
C ALA A 95 4.24 4.70 17.44
N LEU A 96 3.99 4.36 16.19
CA LEU A 96 2.68 3.85 15.77
C LEU A 96 2.53 2.39 16.19
N ASP A 97 1.38 1.98 16.70
CA ASP A 97 1.03 0.57 16.86
C ASP A 97 0.15 0.12 15.68
N LEU A 98 0.74 -0.69 14.78
CA LEU A 98 0.14 -1.20 13.55
C LEU A 98 0.27 -2.74 13.51
N PRO A 99 -0.61 -3.48 14.20
CA PRO A 99 -0.53 -4.94 14.35
C PRO A 99 -0.31 -5.71 13.05
N GLU A 100 -1.03 -5.33 12.00
CA GLU A 100 -1.07 -6.05 10.71
C GLU A 100 0.01 -5.62 9.71
N LEU A 101 0.86 -4.65 10.05
CA LEU A 101 1.86 -4.08 9.13
C LEU A 101 2.71 -5.16 8.45
N GLY A 102 3.10 -6.20 9.20
CA GLY A 102 3.96 -7.28 8.69
C GLY A 102 3.32 -8.20 7.64
N ARG A 103 2.02 -8.04 7.36
CA ARG A 103 1.29 -8.75 6.29
C ARG A 103 0.98 -7.86 5.09
N LEU A 104 1.15 -6.54 5.22
CA LEU A 104 0.84 -5.58 4.17
C LEU A 104 1.94 -5.55 3.12
N SER A 105 1.56 -5.28 1.87
CA SER A 105 2.50 -4.92 0.81
C SER A 105 3.20 -3.60 1.12
N PRO A 106 4.36 -3.30 0.49
CA PRO A 106 5.08 -2.05 0.76
C PRO A 106 4.21 -0.79 0.60
N HIS A 107 3.38 -0.69 -0.46
CA HIS A 107 2.42 0.41 -0.62
C HIS A 107 1.52 0.57 0.61
N PHE A 108 0.87 -0.52 1.04
CA PHE A 108 -0.06 -0.47 2.17
C PHE A 108 0.64 -0.30 3.52
N GLN A 109 1.91 -0.68 3.67
CA GLN A 109 2.72 -0.32 4.83
C GLN A 109 2.89 1.20 4.93
N GLY A 110 3.26 1.84 3.82
CA GLY A 110 3.41 3.30 3.73
C GLY A 110 2.09 4.03 4.00
N ARG A 111 1.00 3.60 3.34
CA ARG A 111 -0.35 4.16 3.53
C ARG A 111 -0.83 4.04 4.98
N ALA A 112 -0.74 2.84 5.58
CA ALA A 112 -1.18 2.61 6.96
C ALA A 112 -0.39 3.46 7.96
N ALA A 113 0.94 3.56 7.80
CA ALA A 113 1.77 4.40 8.66
C ALA A 113 1.44 5.90 8.51
N PHE A 114 1.26 6.37 7.28
CA PHE A 114 0.91 7.75 7.00
C PHE A 114 -0.45 8.15 7.59
N GLU A 115 -1.48 7.32 7.37
CA GLU A 115 -2.82 7.57 7.89
C GLU A 115 -2.86 7.56 9.41
N ALA A 116 -2.24 6.56 10.04
CA ALA A 116 -2.21 6.47 11.50
C ALA A 116 -1.50 7.67 12.11
N ARG A 117 -0.41 8.15 11.50
CA ARG A 117 0.27 9.37 11.97
C ARG A 117 -0.61 10.61 11.83
N ARG A 118 -1.29 10.80 10.69
CA ARG A 118 -2.23 11.92 10.50
C ARG A 118 -3.38 11.88 11.50
N ARG A 119 -3.92 10.70 11.80
CA ARG A 119 -4.97 10.51 12.82
C ARG A 119 -4.48 10.85 14.23
N LEU A 120 -3.23 10.55 14.57
CA LEU A 120 -2.66 10.97 15.86
C LEU A 120 -2.36 12.48 15.90
N ALA A 121 -1.87 13.06 14.80
CA ALA A 121 -1.58 14.49 14.71
C ALA A 121 -2.86 15.35 14.85
N SER A 122 -4.00 14.89 14.35
CA SER A 122 -5.29 15.60 14.51
C SER A 122 -5.79 15.67 15.98
N LEU A 123 -5.20 14.88 16.86
CA LEU A 123 -5.45 14.87 18.30
C LEU A 123 -4.52 15.82 19.08
N THR A 124 -3.56 16.47 18.43
CA THR A 124 -2.72 17.51 19.06
C THR A 124 -3.26 18.92 18.81
N ASP A 125 -2.69 19.94 19.47
CA ASP A 125 -3.12 21.32 19.23
C ASP A 125 -2.63 21.80 17.85
N THR A 126 -3.33 22.75 17.24
CA THR A 126 -2.94 23.28 15.93
C THR A 126 -1.54 23.90 15.99
N GLY A 127 -0.63 23.46 15.13
CA GLY A 127 0.79 23.89 15.18
C GLY A 127 1.75 22.83 15.71
N ASP A 128 1.22 21.73 16.23
CA ASP A 128 1.99 20.72 16.92
C ASP A 128 2.53 19.62 15.99
N LEU A 129 3.85 19.52 15.86
CA LEU A 129 4.48 18.39 15.17
C LEU A 129 4.50 17.15 16.07
N LEU A 130 4.13 16.00 15.51
CA LEU A 130 4.24 14.69 16.13
C LEU A 130 5.31 13.87 15.39
N ASP A 131 6.51 13.83 15.96
CA ASP A 131 7.70 13.22 15.32
C ASP A 131 7.66 11.69 15.49
N VAL A 132 6.97 10.99 14.58
CA VAL A 132 6.90 9.52 14.57
C VAL A 132 7.89 8.92 13.58
N ARG A 133 8.80 8.10 14.08
CA ARG A 133 9.89 7.45 13.32
C ARG A 133 9.91 5.94 13.40
N SER A 134 9.09 5.41 14.31
CA SER A 134 9.08 4.00 14.67
C SER A 134 7.66 3.45 14.65
N VAL A 135 7.55 2.17 14.32
CA VAL A 135 6.28 1.42 14.29
C VAL A 135 6.47 0.13 15.07
N LEU A 136 5.47 -0.26 15.85
CA LEU A 136 5.30 -1.59 16.42
C LEU A 136 4.30 -2.38 15.57
N CYS A 137 4.60 -3.65 15.29
CA CYS A 137 3.67 -4.57 14.65
C CYS A 137 3.73 -5.96 15.29
N HIS A 138 2.81 -6.85 14.93
CA HIS A 138 2.84 -8.24 15.37
C HIS A 138 3.69 -9.12 14.45
N SER A 139 4.04 -10.30 14.95
CA SER A 139 4.65 -11.35 14.15
C SER A 139 3.71 -11.80 13.03
N ALA A 140 4.25 -11.98 11.83
CA ALA A 140 3.52 -12.46 10.65
C ALA A 140 4.25 -13.65 10.01
N ALA A 141 3.49 -14.58 9.45
CA ALA A 141 4.01 -15.74 8.72
C ALA A 141 3.12 -16.02 7.49
N PRO A 142 3.61 -15.81 6.26
CA PRO A 142 4.89 -15.15 5.93
C PRO A 142 4.88 -13.66 6.31
N ALA A 143 6.05 -13.09 6.62
CA ALA A 143 6.23 -11.66 6.84
C ALA A 143 6.71 -11.00 5.55
N THR A 144 6.16 -9.82 5.24
CA THR A 144 6.66 -8.97 4.15
C THR A 144 7.86 -8.12 4.61
N ASP A 145 8.65 -7.66 3.64
CA ASP A 145 9.74 -6.72 3.90
C ASP A 145 9.14 -5.35 4.26
N PRO A 146 9.60 -4.69 5.34
CA PRO A 146 9.02 -3.45 5.85
C PRO A 146 9.49 -2.21 5.06
N VAL A 147 9.91 -2.38 3.80
CA VAL A 147 10.56 -1.28 3.04
C VAL A 147 9.61 -0.12 2.77
N GLY A 148 8.30 -0.37 2.73
CA GLY A 148 7.28 0.63 2.39
C GLY A 148 7.08 1.72 3.44
N VAL A 149 7.40 1.46 4.72
CA VAL A 149 7.21 2.45 5.80
C VAL A 149 8.09 3.69 5.65
N ARG A 150 9.18 3.62 4.85
CA ARG A 150 10.05 4.78 4.61
C ARG A 150 9.33 5.91 3.89
N SER A 151 8.38 5.60 3.00
CA SER A 151 7.51 6.61 2.37
C SER A 151 6.81 7.47 3.42
N ALA A 152 6.41 6.87 4.54
CA ALA A 152 5.80 7.55 5.68
C ALA A 152 6.81 8.22 6.64
N GLY A 153 8.10 8.31 6.29
CA GLY A 153 9.16 8.84 7.15
C GLY A 153 9.55 7.96 8.35
N VAL A 154 9.03 6.73 8.41
CA VAL A 154 9.37 5.72 9.42
C VAL A 154 10.57 4.92 8.94
N ARG A 155 11.50 4.63 9.84
CA ARG A 155 12.71 3.84 9.51
C ARG A 155 12.98 2.71 10.46
N THR A 156 12.29 2.66 11.60
CA THR A 156 12.47 1.61 12.60
C THR A 156 11.18 0.84 12.81
N VAL A 157 11.22 -0.47 12.58
CA VAL A 157 10.09 -1.37 12.81
C VAL A 157 10.41 -2.31 13.96
N LEU A 158 9.54 -2.36 14.96
CA LEU A 158 9.58 -3.33 16.04
C LEU A 158 8.55 -4.41 15.77
N VAL A 159 8.98 -5.67 15.86
CA VAL A 159 8.07 -6.81 15.86
C VAL A 159 7.88 -7.24 17.30
N ARG A 160 6.67 -7.05 17.82
CA ARG A 160 6.27 -7.49 19.16
C ARG A 160 6.56 -8.99 19.30
N PRO A 161 7.32 -9.41 20.32
CA PRO A 161 7.62 -10.81 20.52
C PRO A 161 6.43 -11.57 21.11
N ASP A 162 6.10 -12.75 20.57
CA ASP A 162 5.10 -13.66 21.14
C ASP A 162 5.58 -14.30 22.45
N ALA A 163 6.90 -14.43 22.61
CA ALA A 163 7.56 -14.94 23.81
C ALA A 163 8.90 -14.21 24.02
N PRO A 164 9.37 -14.07 25.28
CA PRO A 164 10.67 -13.47 25.57
C PRO A 164 11.79 -14.18 24.80
N GLY A 165 12.71 -13.42 24.23
CA GLY A 165 13.78 -13.97 23.42
C GLY A 165 14.90 -12.98 23.12
N PRO A 166 16.02 -13.45 22.58
CA PRO A 166 17.14 -12.59 22.23
C PRO A 166 16.73 -11.55 21.20
N THR A 167 17.22 -10.32 21.37
CA THR A 167 17.01 -9.26 20.39
C THR A 167 17.81 -9.55 19.12
N ARG A 168 17.16 -9.45 17.96
CA ARG A 168 17.77 -9.55 16.64
C ARG A 168 17.32 -8.38 15.77
N SER A 169 18.08 -8.09 14.72
CA SER A 169 17.77 -7.03 13.78
C SER A 169 18.00 -7.46 12.34
N GLU A 170 17.26 -6.83 11.43
CA GLU A 170 17.39 -6.91 9.98
C GLU A 170 17.43 -5.48 9.42
N ALA A 171 18.11 -5.28 8.30
CA ALA A 171 18.23 -3.97 7.66
C ALA A 171 18.11 -4.10 6.15
N TRP A 172 17.52 -3.10 5.51
CA TRP A 172 17.30 -3.04 4.06
C TRP A 172 18.13 -1.93 3.42
N ALA A 173 18.38 -2.06 2.11
CA ALA A 173 19.17 -1.09 1.35
C ALA A 173 18.55 0.32 1.34
N ASN A 174 17.22 0.41 1.50
CA ASN A 174 16.52 1.69 1.63
C ASN A 174 16.59 2.27 3.06
N GLY A 175 17.45 1.78 3.95
CA GLY A 175 17.68 2.38 5.26
C GLY A 175 16.63 2.10 6.34
N VAL A 176 15.65 1.22 6.06
CA VAL A 176 14.75 0.69 7.10
C VAL A 176 15.46 -0.41 7.90
N ALA A 177 15.23 -0.44 9.21
CA ALA A 177 15.67 -1.51 10.10
C ALA A 177 14.49 -2.12 10.88
N ARG A 178 14.48 -3.44 11.02
CA ARG A 178 13.47 -4.20 11.75
C ARG A 178 14.12 -4.91 12.93
N PHE A 179 13.49 -4.84 14.10
CA PHE A 179 13.98 -5.44 15.33
C PHE A 179 12.95 -6.42 15.89
N PHE A 180 13.43 -7.52 16.46
CA PHE A 180 12.59 -8.57 17.05
C PHE A 180 13.11 -8.97 18.43
N GLY A 181 12.31 -9.79 19.12
CA GLY A 181 12.67 -10.32 20.43
C GLY A 181 12.55 -9.24 21.51
N GLY A 182 13.19 -9.47 22.65
CA GLY A 182 13.13 -8.59 23.81
C GLY A 182 12.52 -9.24 25.03
N THR A 183 12.50 -8.49 26.12
CA THR A 183 12.15 -8.99 27.46
C THR A 183 10.98 -8.20 28.04
N PRO A 184 9.89 -8.85 28.49
CA PRO A 184 8.82 -8.16 29.18
C PRO A 184 9.28 -7.72 30.58
N LEU A 185 8.83 -6.54 30.99
CA LEU A 185 9.01 -5.98 32.32
C LEU A 185 7.66 -5.93 33.01
N ALA A 186 7.58 -6.52 34.20
CA ALA A 186 6.38 -6.51 35.02
C ALA A 186 6.41 -5.31 35.99
N PRO A 187 5.28 -4.59 36.16
CA PRO A 187 5.15 -3.60 37.22
C PRO A 187 5.49 -4.18 38.59
N LEU A 188 6.02 -3.33 39.47
CA LEU A 188 6.44 -3.65 40.84
C LEU A 188 7.64 -4.61 40.95
N SER A 189 8.22 -5.09 39.84
CA SER A 189 9.53 -5.75 39.84
C SER A 189 10.65 -4.71 39.77
N ALA A 190 11.47 -4.62 40.81
CA ALA A 190 12.63 -3.71 40.88
C ALA A 190 13.89 -4.27 40.18
N LEU A 191 13.82 -5.50 39.65
CA LEU A 191 14.98 -6.14 39.04
C LEU A 191 14.98 -5.90 37.53
N LEU A 192 16.05 -5.29 37.04
CA LEU A 192 16.46 -5.39 35.64
C LEU A 192 16.73 -6.87 35.34
N PRO A 193 15.96 -7.52 34.45
CA PRO A 193 16.24 -8.90 34.07
C PRO A 193 17.67 -8.98 33.49
N PRO A 194 18.42 -10.06 33.78
CA PRO A 194 19.71 -10.26 33.14
C PRO A 194 19.50 -10.26 31.61
N GLY A 195 20.06 -9.26 30.94
CA GLY A 195 19.91 -9.11 29.50
C GLY A 195 20.51 -10.31 28.77
N THR A 196 19.90 -10.73 27.67
CA THR A 196 20.55 -11.65 26.74
C THR A 196 21.86 -11.02 26.23
N PRO A 197 22.96 -11.81 26.09
CA PRO A 197 24.20 -11.32 25.49
C PRO A 197 23.91 -10.75 24.09
N GLY A 198 24.45 -9.57 23.79
CA GLY A 198 24.23 -8.90 22.50
C GLY A 198 24.48 -7.39 22.56
N THR A 199 24.53 -6.76 21.39
CA THR A 199 24.71 -5.31 21.22
C THR A 199 23.40 -4.52 21.35
N LEU A 200 22.25 -5.20 21.38
CA LEU A 200 20.91 -4.63 21.42
C LEU A 200 20.06 -5.29 22.52
N ARG A 201 19.29 -4.49 23.26
CA ARG A 201 18.36 -4.95 24.31
C ARG A 201 17.02 -4.21 24.19
N LEU A 202 15.96 -4.96 23.91
CA LEU A 202 14.59 -4.42 23.92
C LEU A 202 13.84 -4.87 25.16
N TYR A 203 13.17 -3.92 25.81
CA TYR A 203 12.34 -4.15 26.97
C TYR A 203 10.92 -3.66 26.70
N TYR A 204 9.92 -4.44 27.10
CA TYR A 204 8.51 -4.13 26.85
C TYR A 204 7.73 -4.02 28.16
N VAL A 205 6.92 -2.97 28.28
CA VAL A 205 5.98 -2.77 29.40
C VAL A 205 4.59 -2.60 28.78
N SER A 206 3.64 -3.45 29.16
CA SER A 206 2.25 -3.28 28.70
C SER A 206 1.51 -2.26 29.55
N ALA A 207 0.86 -1.27 28.95
CA ALA A 207 0.05 -0.30 29.68
C ALA A 207 -1.16 -0.95 30.37
N ASP A 208 -1.69 -2.04 29.83
CA ASP A 208 -2.78 -2.83 30.45
C ASP A 208 -2.38 -3.38 31.82
N SER A 209 -1.09 -3.62 32.04
CA SER A 209 -0.58 -4.13 33.33
C SER A 209 -0.62 -3.10 34.46
N PHE A 210 -0.96 -1.84 34.19
CA PHE A 210 -1.11 -0.79 35.20
C PHE A 210 -2.48 -0.84 35.91
N ALA A 211 -3.44 -1.54 35.32
CA ALA A 211 -4.80 -1.63 35.85
C ALA A 211 -4.80 -2.19 37.29
N GLY A 212 -5.49 -1.48 38.19
CA GLY A 212 -5.61 -1.88 39.60
C GLY A 212 -4.41 -1.52 40.49
N LEU A 213 -3.37 -0.88 39.95
CA LEU A 213 -2.25 -0.35 40.72
C LEU A 213 -2.43 1.13 41.05
N THR A 214 -1.87 1.59 42.16
CA THR A 214 -1.94 3.01 42.54
C THR A 214 -0.90 3.83 41.76
N GLU A 215 -1.22 5.08 41.42
CA GLU A 215 -0.27 6.00 40.77
C GLU A 215 1.04 6.15 41.56
N ALA A 216 0.97 6.11 42.90
CA ALA A 216 2.15 6.20 43.76
C ALA A 216 3.05 4.96 43.62
N ASP A 217 2.47 3.77 43.55
CA ASP A 217 3.22 2.53 43.36
C ASP A 217 3.83 2.45 41.96
N LEU A 218 3.07 2.83 40.94
CA LEU A 218 3.52 2.90 39.55
C LEU A 218 4.69 3.88 39.38
N ARG A 219 4.55 5.10 39.92
CA ARG A 219 5.60 6.14 39.86
C ARG A 219 6.87 5.70 40.58
N ARG A 220 6.73 5.07 41.76
CA ARG A 220 7.88 4.55 42.52
C ARG A 220 8.58 3.42 41.76
N TRP A 221 7.83 2.45 41.24
CA TRP A 221 8.39 1.36 40.45
C TRP A 221 9.14 1.86 39.21
N ALA A 222 8.55 2.80 38.45
CA ALA A 222 9.20 3.37 37.29
C ALA A 222 10.50 4.13 37.66
N ALA A 223 10.49 4.85 38.77
CA ALA A 223 11.68 5.54 39.27
C ALA A 223 12.80 4.55 39.65
N ASP A 224 12.47 3.48 40.38
CA ASP A 224 13.42 2.43 40.78
C ASP A 224 14.02 1.72 39.55
N LEU A 225 13.18 1.41 38.55
CA LEU A 225 13.63 0.80 37.30
C LEU A 225 14.52 1.76 36.49
N ALA A 226 14.16 3.03 36.37
CA ALA A 226 14.99 4.04 35.70
C ALA A 226 16.35 4.24 36.39
N ALA A 227 16.39 4.22 37.73
CA ALA A 227 17.64 4.25 38.47
C ALA A 227 18.51 3.03 38.16
N ALA A 228 17.91 1.84 38.06
CA ALA A 228 18.63 0.63 37.69
C ALA A 228 19.20 0.70 36.25
N PHE A 229 18.47 1.31 35.30
CA PHE A 229 18.98 1.58 33.94
C PHE A 229 20.18 2.54 33.98
N LEU A 230 20.06 3.64 34.72
CA LEU A 230 21.13 4.62 34.87
C LEU A 230 22.39 4.01 35.50
N ASP A 231 22.25 3.17 36.52
CA ASP A 231 23.36 2.45 37.15
C ASP A 231 24.08 1.54 36.14
N ALA A 232 23.32 0.83 35.30
CA ALA A 232 23.89 0.00 34.24
C ALA A 232 24.61 0.82 33.16
N GLU A 233 24.11 2.02 32.83
CA GLU A 233 24.81 2.96 31.94
C GLU A 233 26.12 3.46 32.55
N VAL A 234 26.11 3.83 33.83
CA VAL A 234 27.31 4.27 34.55
C VAL A 234 28.36 3.16 34.62
N ARG A 235 27.92 1.89 34.72
CA ARG A 235 28.81 0.71 34.63
C ARG A 235 29.27 0.38 33.20
N GLY A 236 28.79 1.10 32.19
CA GLY A 236 29.13 0.86 30.78
C GLY A 236 28.53 -0.43 30.20
N GLU A 237 27.50 -0.98 30.82
CA GLU A 237 26.84 -2.21 30.38
C GLU A 237 25.88 -1.96 29.21
N MET A 238 25.21 -0.79 29.23
CA MET A 238 24.25 -0.39 28.19
C MET A 238 24.13 1.12 28.05
N SER A 239 23.40 1.57 27.03
CA SER A 239 23.03 2.96 26.79
C SER A 239 21.55 2.99 26.43
N ALA A 240 20.71 3.57 27.29
CA ALA A 240 19.29 3.68 27.05
C ALA A 240 19.00 4.80 26.04
N MET A 241 18.17 4.49 25.04
CA MET A 241 17.74 5.43 24.02
C MET A 241 16.33 5.08 23.51
N PRO A 242 15.63 6.02 22.88
CA PRO A 242 14.40 5.75 22.16
C PRO A 242 14.66 4.81 20.99
N VAL A 243 13.63 4.09 20.57
CA VAL A 243 13.67 3.11 19.49
C VAL A 243 14.19 3.71 18.18
N SER A 244 13.77 4.93 17.82
CA SER A 244 14.26 5.61 16.62
C SER A 244 15.73 6.02 16.65
N GLU A 245 16.40 5.96 17.80
CA GLU A 245 17.85 6.20 17.88
C GLU A 245 18.66 4.91 17.70
N LEU A 246 18.03 3.73 17.73
CA LEU A 246 18.72 2.44 17.51
C LEU A 246 19.38 2.38 16.12
N GLN A 247 18.73 2.92 15.10
CA GLN A 247 19.26 3.00 13.73
C GLN A 247 20.48 3.93 13.59
N LEU A 248 20.72 4.83 14.54
CA LEU A 248 21.87 5.74 14.49
C LEU A 248 23.17 5.07 14.94
N ARG A 249 23.12 3.80 15.35
CA ARG A 249 24.29 3.02 15.72
C ARG A 249 24.98 2.47 14.46
N ASP A 250 26.31 2.38 14.51
CA ASP A 250 27.22 2.15 13.36
C ASP A 250 26.90 0.89 12.54
N ASP A 251 26.09 -0.03 13.07
CA ASP A 251 25.69 -1.27 12.41
C ASP A 251 24.66 -1.07 11.27
N PHE A 252 23.96 0.07 11.22
CA PHE A 252 22.81 0.28 10.30
C PHE A 252 23.04 1.32 9.19
N GLY A 253 24.18 2.03 9.18
CA GLY A 253 24.56 2.92 8.07
C GLY A 253 23.57 4.07 7.81
N PHE A 254 22.94 4.60 8.85
CA PHE A 254 21.92 5.65 8.73
C PHE A 254 22.41 6.86 7.93
N THR A 255 21.58 7.29 6.96
CA THR A 255 21.76 8.55 6.24
C THR A 255 20.42 9.26 6.05
N ARG A 256 20.36 10.57 6.32
CA ARG A 256 19.22 11.42 5.93
C ARG A 256 19.50 12.04 4.57
N GLN A 257 18.50 12.05 3.70
CA GLN A 257 18.63 12.62 2.37
C GLN A 257 17.96 13.99 2.29
N VAL A 258 18.63 14.92 1.63
CA VAL A 258 18.17 16.31 1.49
C VAL A 258 18.19 16.70 0.02
N ALA A 259 17.02 17.03 -0.54
CA ALA A 259 16.92 17.67 -1.85
C ALA A 259 16.94 19.19 -1.68
N LEU A 260 17.89 19.88 -2.32
CA LEU A 260 17.99 21.33 -2.27
C LEU A 260 17.19 21.97 -3.41
N ARG A 261 16.25 22.85 -3.06
CA ARG A 261 15.39 23.58 -4.01
C ARG A 261 15.65 25.09 -3.90
N LEU A 262 15.88 25.77 -5.02
CA LEU A 262 15.91 27.23 -5.09
C LEU A 262 14.59 27.72 -5.67
N VAL A 263 13.85 28.55 -4.94
CA VAL A 263 12.48 28.94 -5.33
C VAL A 263 12.41 30.43 -5.66
N GLY A 264 12.18 30.74 -6.93
CA GLY A 264 12.03 32.07 -7.50
C GLY A 264 13.15 32.44 -8.49
N ASP A 265 12.86 33.43 -9.34
CA ASP A 265 13.81 34.01 -10.29
C ASP A 265 14.46 35.28 -9.70
N ASP A 266 15.54 35.11 -8.93
CA ASP A 266 16.26 36.20 -8.27
C ASP A 266 17.79 36.10 -8.47
N PRO A 267 18.50 37.22 -8.78
CA PRO A 267 19.95 37.22 -8.96
C PRO A 267 20.75 36.67 -7.76
N ALA A 268 20.25 36.84 -6.53
CA ALA A 268 20.89 36.29 -5.33
C ALA A 268 20.81 34.76 -5.28
N LEU A 269 19.73 34.16 -5.79
CA LEU A 269 19.64 32.71 -5.95
C LEU A 269 20.54 32.23 -7.09
N ALA A 270 20.57 32.95 -8.22
CA ALA A 270 21.45 32.62 -9.34
C ALA A 270 22.94 32.65 -8.93
N ALA A 271 23.33 33.56 -8.05
CA ALA A 271 24.70 33.64 -7.51
C ALA A 271 25.12 32.41 -6.69
N LEU A 272 24.18 31.60 -6.17
CA LEU A 272 24.47 30.37 -5.43
C LEU A 272 24.88 29.20 -6.33
N ALA A 273 24.60 29.25 -7.64
CA ALA A 273 24.81 28.12 -8.54
C ALA A 273 26.27 27.61 -8.54
N GLU A 274 27.25 28.51 -8.67
CA GLU A 274 28.67 28.14 -8.71
C GLU A 274 29.19 27.65 -7.34
N PRO A 275 28.91 28.32 -6.20
CA PRO A 275 29.22 27.77 -4.89
C PRO A 275 28.63 26.38 -4.61
N LEU A 276 27.35 26.16 -4.93
CA LEU A 276 26.68 24.88 -4.69
C LEU A 276 27.27 23.76 -5.57
N ALA A 277 27.61 24.07 -6.82
CA ALA A 277 28.30 23.13 -7.70
C ALA A 277 29.69 22.75 -7.17
N ARG A 278 30.43 23.68 -6.56
CA ARG A 278 31.72 23.37 -5.91
C ARG A 278 31.59 22.48 -4.68
N LEU A 279 30.48 22.59 -3.95
CA LEU A 279 30.14 21.68 -2.85
C LEU A 279 29.57 20.34 -3.35
N GLY A 280 29.36 20.17 -4.67
CA GLY A 280 28.78 18.95 -5.23
C GLY A 280 27.32 18.72 -4.83
N ILE A 281 26.61 19.77 -4.39
CA ILE A 281 25.21 19.69 -3.96
C ILE A 281 24.31 19.77 -5.20
N PRO A 282 23.50 18.73 -5.50
CA PRO A 282 22.50 18.82 -6.57
C PRO A 282 21.42 19.83 -6.21
N VAL A 283 21.00 20.63 -7.21
CA VAL A 283 20.04 21.72 -7.02
C VAL A 283 18.88 21.56 -8.00
N LEU A 284 17.66 21.66 -7.47
CA LEU A 284 16.45 21.88 -8.26
C LEU A 284 16.15 23.39 -8.30
N ALA A 285 16.35 24.00 -9.46
CA ALA A 285 15.96 25.40 -9.67
C ALA A 285 14.48 25.47 -10.07
N GLU A 286 13.68 26.17 -9.28
CA GLU A 286 12.26 26.41 -9.53
C GLU A 286 12.01 27.92 -9.68
N PRO A 287 12.09 28.48 -10.90
CA PRO A 287 11.88 29.90 -11.09
C PRO A 287 10.41 30.30 -10.90
N ASP A 288 9.46 29.38 -11.06
CA ASP A 288 8.04 29.68 -11.00
C ASP A 288 7.47 29.40 -9.59
N PRO A 289 7.11 30.44 -8.81
CA PRO A 289 6.56 30.26 -7.47
C PRO A 289 5.16 29.64 -7.48
N ALA A 290 4.48 29.52 -8.63
CA ALA A 290 3.16 28.89 -8.75
C ALA A 290 3.23 27.35 -8.81
N VAL A 291 4.41 26.76 -8.94
CA VAL A 291 4.57 25.29 -8.95
C VAL A 291 4.22 24.72 -7.58
N GLN A 292 3.21 23.85 -7.57
CA GLN A 292 2.68 23.20 -6.37
C GLN A 292 3.41 21.91 -6.04
N GLY A 293 3.99 21.23 -7.03
CA GLY A 293 4.72 20.00 -6.85
C GLY A 293 5.42 19.53 -8.12
N TYR A 294 5.80 18.26 -8.15
CA TYR A 294 6.63 17.69 -9.20
C TYR A 294 6.10 16.31 -9.61
N TRP A 295 6.11 16.01 -10.91
CA TRP A 295 6.08 14.63 -11.36
C TRP A 295 7.51 14.10 -11.38
N VAL A 296 7.74 13.00 -10.67
CA VAL A 296 9.06 12.35 -10.59
C VAL A 296 8.98 11.02 -11.34
N PRO A 297 9.71 10.86 -12.46
CA PRO A 297 9.74 9.60 -13.19
C PRO A 297 10.40 8.47 -12.40
N GLU A 298 9.97 7.24 -12.71
CA GLU A 298 10.63 6.04 -12.21
C GLU A 298 12.05 5.89 -12.79
N PRO A 299 12.95 5.15 -12.10
CA PRO A 299 14.30 4.90 -12.60
C PRO A 299 14.28 4.27 -14.00
N GLY A 300 14.92 4.91 -14.97
CA GLY A 300 14.96 4.46 -16.36
C GLY A 300 13.76 4.85 -17.22
N ALA A 301 12.75 5.52 -16.66
CA ALA A 301 11.63 6.12 -17.40
C ALA A 301 11.91 7.57 -17.83
N ALA A 302 12.86 8.24 -17.18
CA ALA A 302 13.30 9.58 -17.53
C ALA A 302 14.18 9.62 -18.80
N GLU A 303 14.07 10.69 -19.59
CA GLU A 303 14.94 10.90 -20.76
C GLU A 303 16.34 11.39 -20.35
N ALA A 304 16.45 12.01 -19.16
CA ALA A 304 17.70 12.49 -18.57
C ALA A 304 17.74 12.29 -17.02
N PRO A 305 18.92 12.27 -16.39
CA PRO A 305 19.03 12.31 -14.92
C PRO A 305 18.44 13.61 -14.35
N ASN A 306 17.76 13.54 -13.20
CA ASN A 306 17.10 14.69 -12.55
C ASN A 306 15.95 15.33 -13.36
N ASP A 307 15.36 14.59 -14.29
CA ASP A 307 14.26 15.06 -15.15
C ASP A 307 12.93 15.01 -14.39
N VAL A 308 12.73 15.97 -13.49
CA VAL A 308 11.45 16.17 -12.79
C VAL A 308 10.59 17.18 -13.54
N ILE A 309 9.30 16.91 -13.67
CA ILE A 309 8.36 17.79 -14.38
C ILE A 309 7.65 18.64 -13.35
N ALA A 310 7.82 19.96 -13.41
CA ALA A 310 7.12 20.88 -12.52
C ALA A 310 5.60 20.87 -12.80
N LEU A 311 4.79 20.73 -11.76
CA LEU A 311 3.33 20.68 -11.85
C LEU A 311 2.70 21.90 -11.19
N ARG A 312 1.84 22.60 -11.92
CA ARG A 312 1.17 23.82 -11.43
C ARG A 312 -0.09 23.51 -10.65
N ASP A 313 -0.83 22.51 -11.07
CA ASP A 313 -2.11 22.13 -10.49
C ASP A 313 -2.13 20.63 -10.24
N ILE A 314 -1.95 20.25 -8.97
CA ILE A 314 -2.10 18.87 -8.50
C ILE A 314 -3.33 18.85 -7.61
N THR A 315 -4.35 18.07 -7.98
CA THR A 315 -5.53 17.93 -7.12
C THR A 315 -5.84 16.47 -6.84
N CYS A 316 -6.16 16.22 -5.58
CA CYS A 316 -6.69 14.96 -5.10
C CYS A 316 -8.16 15.16 -4.74
N ASP A 317 -9.08 14.51 -5.45
CA ASP A 317 -10.49 14.61 -5.14
C ASP A 317 -10.88 13.73 -3.92
N PRO A 318 -12.07 13.94 -3.31
CA PRO A 318 -12.48 13.16 -2.13
C PRO A 318 -12.60 11.65 -2.36
N THR A 319 -12.67 11.20 -3.61
CA THR A 319 -12.67 9.77 -3.95
C THR A 319 -11.27 9.20 -4.04
N GLY A 320 -10.22 10.02 -3.95
CA GLY A 320 -8.83 9.60 -4.09
C GLY A 320 -8.37 9.50 -5.53
N ARG A 321 -8.99 10.26 -6.44
CA ARG A 321 -8.54 10.36 -7.82
C ARG A 321 -7.62 11.56 -7.98
N LEU A 322 -6.42 11.29 -8.50
CA LEU A 322 -5.43 12.29 -8.85
C LEU A 322 -5.80 12.95 -10.18
N SER A 323 -5.64 14.26 -10.28
CA SER A 323 -5.64 14.96 -11.56
C SER A 323 -4.55 16.02 -11.62
N VAL A 324 -4.00 16.19 -12.82
CA VAL A 324 -2.95 17.15 -13.16
C VAL A 324 -3.46 17.95 -14.35
N ALA A 325 -3.43 19.28 -14.27
CA ALA A 325 -3.98 20.16 -15.32
C ALA A 325 -2.96 20.56 -16.39
N ASP A 326 -1.70 20.15 -16.25
CA ASP A 326 -0.66 20.42 -17.21
C ASP A 326 -0.85 19.50 -18.44
N ASP A 327 -1.04 20.07 -19.63
CA ASP A 327 -1.16 19.36 -20.93
C ASP A 327 0.18 18.72 -21.36
N VAL A 328 0.77 17.92 -20.48
CA VAL A 328 2.08 17.29 -20.63
C VAL A 328 1.93 15.79 -20.54
N ALA A 329 2.52 15.06 -21.48
CA ALA A 329 2.60 13.62 -21.40
C ALA A 329 3.50 13.21 -20.24
N LEU A 330 2.97 12.42 -19.30
CA LEU A 330 3.70 12.00 -18.12
C LEU A 330 4.30 10.59 -18.33
N PRO A 331 5.62 10.40 -18.15
CA PRO A 331 6.20 9.05 -18.12
C PRO A 331 5.75 8.32 -16.84
N PRO A 332 5.93 6.99 -16.76
CA PRO A 332 5.75 6.27 -15.50
C PRO A 332 6.50 6.96 -14.36
N GLY A 333 5.78 7.26 -13.27
CA GLY A 333 6.29 8.12 -12.19
C GLY A 333 5.25 8.34 -11.11
N ILE A 334 5.52 9.33 -10.26
CA ILE A 334 4.66 9.69 -9.14
C ILE A 334 4.59 11.21 -8.96
N ALA A 335 3.43 11.71 -8.55
CA ALA A 335 3.29 13.10 -8.11
C ALA A 335 3.91 13.27 -6.71
N VAL A 336 4.71 14.32 -6.54
CA VAL A 336 5.41 14.67 -5.31
C VAL A 336 4.99 16.07 -4.89
N VAL A 337 4.47 16.20 -3.67
CA VAL A 337 3.96 17.45 -3.13
C VAL A 337 4.83 17.87 -1.93
N PRO A 338 5.61 18.96 -2.03
CA PRO A 338 6.29 19.54 -0.87
C PRO A 338 5.25 20.07 0.13
N VAL A 339 5.31 19.61 1.37
CA VAL A 339 4.38 19.99 2.43
C VAL A 339 5.10 20.64 3.61
N THR A 340 4.51 21.69 4.18
CA THR A 340 5.13 22.47 5.27
C THR A 340 4.31 22.40 6.55
N GLY A 341 4.96 22.70 7.68
CA GLY A 341 4.29 22.82 8.95
C GLY A 341 3.98 21.48 9.65
N PRO A 342 3.08 21.50 10.65
CA PRO A 342 2.76 20.36 11.50
C PRO A 342 1.99 19.25 10.80
N GLU A 343 1.19 19.62 9.81
CA GLU A 343 0.43 18.72 8.95
C GLU A 343 1.30 18.19 7.78
N GLY A 344 2.49 18.79 7.57
CA GLY A 344 3.43 18.48 6.48
C GLY A 344 4.31 17.27 6.77
N ASP A 345 3.65 16.14 6.92
CA ASP A 345 4.19 14.86 7.32
C ASP A 345 4.46 14.01 6.07
N PRO A 346 5.62 13.34 5.89
CA PRO A 346 5.92 12.67 4.63
C PRO A 346 5.12 11.38 4.45
N GLY A 347 4.51 11.13 3.29
CA GLY A 347 3.79 9.87 3.04
C GLY A 347 2.91 9.91 1.80
N LEU A 348 2.37 8.74 1.45
CA LEU A 348 1.46 8.60 0.31
C LEU A 348 0.05 9.00 0.74
N ASP A 349 -0.56 9.97 0.06
CA ASP A 349 -1.94 10.39 0.32
C ASP A 349 -2.98 9.44 -0.30
N GLY A 350 -4.27 9.79 -0.18
CA GLY A 350 -5.38 9.00 -0.73
C GLY A 350 -5.39 8.90 -2.25
N CYS A 351 -4.62 9.73 -2.95
CA CYS A 351 -4.42 9.71 -4.40
C CYS A 351 -3.11 9.02 -4.81
N ALA A 352 -2.39 8.44 -3.85
CA ALA A 352 -1.03 7.92 -4.01
C ALA A 352 -0.02 8.97 -4.50
N ALA A 353 -0.25 10.26 -4.20
CA ALA A 353 0.77 11.29 -4.32
C ALA A 353 1.68 11.26 -3.08
N LEU A 354 2.99 11.40 -3.29
CA LEU A 354 3.97 11.41 -2.21
C LEU A 354 4.13 12.82 -1.66
N GLU A 355 3.67 13.03 -0.44
CA GLU A 355 3.99 14.22 0.33
C GLU A 355 5.41 14.11 0.90
N LEU A 356 6.21 15.16 0.74
CA LEU A 356 7.55 15.24 1.33
C LEU A 356 7.67 16.49 2.20
N ARG A 357 8.25 16.33 3.39
CA ARG A 357 8.48 17.45 4.31
C ARG A 357 9.38 18.50 3.65
N GLU A 358 8.90 19.74 3.64
CA GLU A 358 9.64 20.91 3.17
C GLU A 358 10.04 21.81 4.35
N LEU A 359 11.35 22.06 4.47
CA LEU A 359 11.91 23.10 5.33
C LEU A 359 12.16 24.35 4.50
N ARG A 360 11.40 25.41 4.76
CA ARG A 360 11.53 26.69 4.05
C ARG A 360 12.49 27.63 4.77
N LEU A 361 13.48 28.11 4.01
CA LEU A 361 14.33 29.24 4.34
C LEU A 361 13.78 30.45 3.57
N ASP A 362 12.83 31.13 4.20
CA ASP A 362 12.07 32.25 3.63
C ASP A 362 12.36 33.60 4.31
N THR A 363 13.20 33.61 5.34
CA THR A 363 13.59 34.81 6.07
C THR A 363 15.05 34.74 6.51
N ALA A 364 15.75 35.88 6.52
CA ALA A 364 17.16 35.93 6.92
C ALA A 364 17.40 35.44 8.36
N ALA A 365 16.41 35.59 9.25
CA ALA A 365 16.48 35.10 10.63
C ALA A 365 16.68 33.56 10.71
N ARG A 366 16.12 32.79 9.76
CA ARG A 366 16.23 31.32 9.75
C ARG A 366 17.65 30.84 9.47
N LEU A 367 18.47 31.62 8.77
CA LEU A 367 19.87 31.28 8.50
C LEU A 367 20.75 31.26 9.76
N TYR A 368 20.34 31.96 10.81
CA TYR A 368 21.07 32.02 12.08
C TYR A 368 20.62 30.94 13.09
N THR A 369 19.75 30.03 12.66
CA THR A 369 19.42 28.79 13.37
C THR A 369 19.92 27.59 12.57
N PRO A 370 20.11 26.41 13.19
CA PRO A 370 20.47 25.20 12.44
C PRO A 370 19.49 24.99 11.28
N LEU A 371 20.01 24.87 10.05
CA LEU A 371 19.19 24.69 8.83
C LEU A 371 18.28 23.46 8.95
N ILE A 372 18.81 22.40 9.55
CA ILE A 372 18.07 21.21 9.97
C ILE A 372 18.26 21.07 11.48
N PRO A 373 17.18 20.83 12.25
CA PRO A 373 17.30 20.63 13.69
C PRO A 373 18.27 19.49 14.04
N PRO A 374 19.15 19.65 15.05
CA PRO A 374 20.07 18.59 15.44
C PRO A 374 19.34 17.31 15.86
N GLY A 375 19.72 16.18 15.23
CA GLY A 375 19.09 14.89 15.48
C GLY A 375 17.81 14.63 14.68
N ALA A 376 17.41 15.54 13.77
CA ALA A 376 16.34 15.26 12.81
C ALA A 376 16.76 14.11 11.88
N GLN A 377 15.81 13.21 11.64
CA GLN A 377 16.03 11.98 10.88
C GLN A 377 15.25 11.95 9.56
N ASP A 378 14.48 13.01 9.25
CA ASP A 378 13.69 13.14 8.02
C ASP A 378 14.55 13.12 6.76
N ASP A 379 14.04 12.41 5.77
CA ASP A 379 14.26 12.75 4.37
C ASP A 379 13.40 13.98 4.03
N LEU A 380 14.00 15.04 3.47
CA LEU A 380 13.32 16.33 3.31
C LEU A 380 13.75 17.15 2.09
N ILE A 381 12.91 18.11 1.73
CA ILE A 381 13.22 19.17 0.78
C ILE A 381 13.63 20.41 1.57
N LEU A 382 14.81 20.97 1.29
CA LEU A 382 15.26 22.25 1.84
C LEU A 382 15.09 23.31 0.77
N SER A 383 14.15 24.23 0.97
CA SER A 383 13.78 25.27 0.00
C SER A 383 14.36 26.62 0.38
N ILE A 384 15.14 27.23 -0.51
CA ILE A 384 15.76 28.54 -0.33
C ILE A 384 14.98 29.57 -1.15
N HIS A 385 14.43 30.58 -0.48
CA HIS A 385 13.78 31.72 -1.12
C HIS A 385 14.67 32.98 -1.07
N PRO A 386 14.47 33.96 -1.98
CA PRO A 386 15.27 35.18 -2.03
C PRO A 386 15.26 35.97 -0.72
N ALA A 387 14.12 35.95 -0.02
CA ALA A 387 13.94 36.66 1.25
C ALA A 387 14.85 36.13 2.38
N ALA A 388 15.38 34.91 2.29
CA ALA A 388 16.41 34.42 3.21
C ALA A 388 17.79 35.03 2.97
N LEU A 389 18.07 35.48 1.75
CA LEU A 389 19.38 36.01 1.35
C LEU A 389 19.50 37.53 1.56
N VAL A 390 18.50 38.14 2.21
CA VAL A 390 18.48 39.57 2.49
C VAL A 390 19.38 39.89 3.69
N GLY A 391 20.53 40.50 3.44
CA GLY A 391 21.38 41.09 4.47
C GLY A 391 22.88 40.80 4.30
N PRO A 392 23.76 41.58 4.95
CA PRO A 392 25.20 41.39 4.83
C PRO A 392 25.63 39.99 5.32
N GLY A 393 26.24 39.19 4.45
CA GLY A 393 26.79 37.88 4.78
C GLY A 393 25.78 36.73 4.86
N ALA A 394 24.53 36.93 4.43
CA ALA A 394 23.51 35.88 4.38
C ALA A 394 23.95 34.68 3.51
N GLU A 395 24.44 34.96 2.30
CA GLU A 395 24.98 33.94 1.38
C GLU A 395 26.08 33.09 2.03
N ARG A 396 27.07 33.74 2.66
CA ARG A 396 28.17 33.05 3.35
C ARG A 396 27.68 32.20 4.52
N THR A 397 26.67 32.67 5.26
CA THR A 397 26.09 31.95 6.40
C THR A 397 25.35 30.71 5.91
N LEU A 398 24.57 30.83 4.84
CA LEU A 398 23.89 29.71 4.19
C LEU A 398 24.91 28.66 3.73
N LEU A 399 25.93 29.06 2.96
CA LEU A 399 26.93 28.13 2.43
C LEU A 399 27.68 27.40 3.56
N ALA A 400 28.07 28.10 4.62
CA ALA A 400 28.68 27.48 5.79
C ALA A 400 27.74 26.49 6.50
N GLY A 401 26.44 26.80 6.55
CA GLY A 401 25.43 25.89 7.08
C GLY A 401 25.26 24.62 6.25
N LEU A 402 25.24 24.75 4.91
CA LEU A 402 25.14 23.61 3.99
C LEU A 402 26.39 22.72 4.06
N GLU A 403 27.58 23.32 4.08
CA GLU A 403 28.85 22.61 4.25
C GLU A 403 28.90 21.87 5.60
N ALA A 404 28.41 22.50 6.68
CA ALA A 404 28.34 21.86 7.99
C ALA A 404 27.37 20.65 7.99
N LEU A 405 26.28 20.70 7.23
CA LEU A 405 25.39 19.55 7.05
C LEU A 405 26.08 18.43 6.27
N GLU A 406 26.75 18.75 5.17
CA GLU A 406 27.51 17.76 4.37
C GLU A 406 28.56 17.02 5.21
N GLN A 407 29.20 17.74 6.13
CA GLN A 407 30.25 17.22 7.00
C GLN A 407 29.75 16.54 8.28
N ASP A 408 28.44 16.49 8.54
CA ASP A 408 27.90 15.91 9.78
C ASP A 408 27.87 14.37 9.82
N GLY A 409 28.33 13.72 8.75
CA GLY A 409 28.44 12.27 8.62
C GLY A 409 27.16 11.55 8.22
N ILE A 410 25.98 12.15 8.49
CA ILE A 410 24.66 11.53 8.27
C ILE A 410 23.84 12.20 7.18
N THR A 411 24.14 13.43 6.77
CA THR A 411 23.43 14.12 5.67
C THR A 411 24.00 13.72 4.32
N ARG A 412 23.12 13.44 3.37
CA ARG A 412 23.47 13.30 1.95
C ARG A 412 22.60 14.23 1.14
N PHE A 413 23.21 15.20 0.47
CA PHE A 413 22.50 15.99 -0.53
C PHE A 413 22.32 15.15 -1.80
N VAL A 414 21.09 15.03 -2.27
CA VAL A 414 20.72 14.25 -3.44
C VAL A 414 19.77 15.06 -4.32
N ALA A 415 19.65 14.70 -5.60
CA ALA A 415 18.61 15.25 -6.46
C ALA A 415 17.22 14.75 -6.02
N LEU A 416 16.17 15.50 -6.37
CA LEU A 416 14.80 15.21 -5.93
C LEU A 416 14.30 13.84 -6.42
N ASP A 417 14.62 13.47 -7.66
CA ASP A 417 14.29 12.16 -8.22
C ASP A 417 14.92 11.02 -7.42
N ARG A 418 16.19 11.16 -7.01
CA ARG A 418 16.88 10.19 -6.18
C ARG A 418 16.29 10.11 -4.78
N LEU A 419 15.97 11.25 -4.16
CA LEU A 419 15.30 11.29 -2.85
C LEU A 419 14.01 10.46 -2.87
N VAL A 420 13.16 10.72 -3.86
CA VAL A 420 11.86 10.08 -4.02
C VAL A 420 12.02 8.58 -4.30
N ASN A 421 12.90 8.22 -5.23
CA ASN A 421 13.11 6.82 -5.59
C ASN A 421 13.80 6.01 -4.48
N ASP A 422 14.59 6.61 -3.60
CA ASP A 422 15.19 5.91 -2.45
C ASP A 422 14.18 5.74 -1.28
N VAL A 423 13.17 6.61 -1.21
CA VAL A 423 12.12 6.58 -0.16
C VAL A 423 10.99 5.62 -0.52
N LEU A 424 10.70 5.43 -1.80
CA LEU A 424 9.69 4.50 -2.29
C LEU A 424 10.20 3.06 -2.38
N SER A 425 9.26 2.11 -2.34
CA SER A 425 9.50 0.74 -2.79
C SER A 425 9.41 0.65 -4.31
N HIS A 426 10.11 -0.34 -4.87
CA HIS A 426 10.09 -0.69 -6.29
C HIS A 426 9.54 -2.11 -6.45
N ASP A 427 8.42 -2.39 -5.78
CA ASP A 427 7.70 -3.63 -5.99
C ASP A 427 7.10 -3.64 -7.41
N PRO A 428 7.16 -4.75 -8.18
CA PRO A 428 6.65 -4.79 -9.55
C PRO A 428 5.18 -4.40 -9.70
N ILE A 429 4.36 -4.58 -8.66
CA ILE A 429 2.95 -4.17 -8.65
C ILE A 429 2.84 -2.65 -8.54
N GLU A 430 3.67 -2.01 -7.71
CA GLU A 430 3.71 -0.54 -7.58
C GLU A 430 4.21 0.14 -8.85
N GLU A 431 5.25 -0.42 -9.49
CA GLU A 431 5.74 0.08 -10.79
C GLU A 431 4.64 0.00 -11.86
N ARG A 432 3.86 -1.09 -11.84
CA ARG A 432 2.71 -1.24 -12.75
C ARG A 432 1.62 -0.23 -12.43
N PHE A 433 1.31 -0.01 -11.16
CA PHE A 433 0.35 0.99 -10.73
C PHE A 433 0.75 2.40 -11.21
N ARG A 434 1.98 2.82 -10.96
CA ARG A 434 2.52 4.13 -11.38
C ARG A 434 2.48 4.32 -12.89
N ARG A 435 2.79 3.28 -13.65
CA ARG A 435 2.61 3.28 -15.12
C ARG A 435 1.15 3.48 -15.53
N THR A 436 0.21 2.77 -14.91
CA THR A 436 -1.22 2.93 -15.23
C THR A 436 -1.75 4.30 -14.82
N GLN A 437 -1.27 4.86 -13.70
CA GLN A 437 -1.63 6.21 -13.26
C GLN A 437 -1.14 7.28 -14.24
N ALA A 438 0.12 7.18 -14.71
CA ALA A 438 0.67 8.09 -15.71
C ALA A 438 -0.14 8.12 -17.02
N VAL A 439 -0.57 6.94 -17.50
CA VAL A 439 -1.43 6.82 -18.69
C VAL A 439 -2.81 7.42 -18.43
N ALA A 440 -3.42 7.15 -17.28
CA ALA A 440 -4.75 7.68 -16.94
C ALA A 440 -4.77 9.21 -16.79
N LEU A 441 -3.64 9.82 -16.43
CA LEU A 441 -3.49 11.28 -16.38
C LEU A 441 -3.19 11.90 -17.74
N SER A 442 -2.80 11.10 -18.73
CA SER A 442 -2.51 11.58 -20.08
C SER A 442 -3.81 11.82 -20.86
N PRO A 443 -3.89 12.86 -21.70
CA PRO A 443 -5.10 13.16 -22.46
C PRO A 443 -5.40 12.05 -23.49
N GLU A 444 -6.55 11.39 -23.37
CA GLU A 444 -7.01 10.42 -24.37
C GLU A 444 -7.66 11.13 -25.58
N PRO A 445 -7.30 10.76 -26.82
CA PRO A 445 -8.03 11.21 -28.00
C PRO A 445 -9.44 10.61 -28.00
N ALA A 446 -10.46 11.44 -28.23
CA ALA A 446 -11.83 10.99 -28.33
C ALA A 446 -11.98 9.91 -29.43
N PRO A 447 -12.69 8.78 -29.16
CA PRO A 447 -12.94 7.77 -30.17
C PRO A 447 -13.65 8.38 -31.39
N GLY A 448 -13.08 8.19 -32.57
CA GLY A 448 -13.70 8.62 -33.83
C GLY A 448 -14.94 7.79 -34.18
N ALA A 449 -15.89 8.39 -34.91
CA ALA A 449 -17.04 7.66 -35.43
C ALA A 449 -16.61 6.60 -36.46
N LEU A 450 -17.22 5.41 -36.42
CA LEU A 450 -16.98 4.35 -37.39
C LEU A 450 -17.48 4.77 -38.79
N SER A 451 -16.69 4.48 -39.82
CA SER A 451 -17.09 4.73 -41.21
C SER A 451 -18.15 3.71 -41.68
N PRO A 452 -19.01 4.05 -42.66
CA PRO A 452 -19.95 3.09 -43.25
C PRO A 452 -19.28 1.83 -43.82
N GLU A 453 -18.06 1.98 -44.34
CA GLU A 453 -17.25 0.85 -44.84
C GLU A 453 -16.82 -0.09 -43.72
N ALA A 454 -16.38 0.45 -42.58
CA ALA A 454 -16.05 -0.36 -41.40
C ALA A 454 -17.28 -1.11 -40.89
N VAL A 455 -18.45 -0.46 -40.85
CA VAL A 455 -19.72 -1.09 -40.47
C VAL A 455 -20.10 -2.24 -41.42
N ALA A 456 -19.93 -2.05 -42.74
CA ALA A 456 -20.18 -3.11 -43.71
C ALA A 456 -19.24 -4.31 -43.51
N GLY A 457 -17.95 -4.04 -43.28
CA GLY A 457 -16.96 -5.08 -42.94
C GLY A 457 -17.34 -5.88 -41.70
N TYR A 458 -17.75 -5.22 -40.61
CA TYR A 458 -18.21 -5.92 -39.40
C TYR A 458 -19.48 -6.78 -39.64
N MET A 459 -20.36 -6.37 -40.55
CA MET A 459 -21.52 -7.20 -40.93
C MET A 459 -21.13 -8.43 -41.74
N ASP A 460 -20.10 -8.33 -42.59
CA ASP A 460 -19.56 -9.49 -43.30
C ASP A 460 -18.88 -10.47 -42.33
N ASP A 461 -18.11 -9.97 -41.36
CA ASP A 461 -17.54 -10.78 -40.28
C ASP A 461 -18.64 -11.48 -39.45
N ALA A 462 -19.73 -10.77 -39.12
CA ALA A 462 -20.86 -11.35 -38.40
C ALA A 462 -21.55 -12.49 -39.17
N ARG A 463 -21.74 -12.34 -40.49
CA ARG A 463 -22.29 -13.40 -41.35
C ARG A 463 -21.37 -14.62 -41.38
N LEU A 464 -20.05 -14.40 -41.50
CA LEU A 464 -19.07 -15.47 -41.51
C LEU A 464 -19.04 -16.22 -40.17
N ALA A 465 -19.07 -15.50 -39.05
CA ALA A 465 -19.15 -16.11 -37.72
C ALA A 465 -20.44 -16.93 -37.54
N TRP A 466 -21.59 -16.41 -38.00
CA TRP A 466 -22.87 -17.12 -37.91
C TRP A 466 -22.90 -18.41 -38.74
N ALA A 467 -22.21 -18.44 -39.89
CA ALA A 467 -22.14 -19.62 -40.74
C ALA A 467 -21.59 -20.87 -40.03
N PHE A 468 -20.80 -20.71 -38.97
CA PHE A 468 -20.39 -21.82 -38.11
C PHE A 468 -21.59 -22.49 -37.45
N PHE A 469 -22.46 -21.72 -36.80
CA PHE A 469 -23.64 -22.24 -36.12
C PHE A 469 -24.66 -22.82 -37.12
N ASP A 470 -24.84 -22.17 -38.27
CA ASP A 470 -25.73 -22.68 -39.33
C ASP A 470 -25.29 -24.06 -39.84
N ARG A 471 -23.96 -24.27 -39.96
CA ARG A 471 -23.40 -25.53 -40.45
C ARG A 471 -23.36 -26.64 -39.40
N PHE A 472 -23.03 -26.33 -38.16
CA PHE A 472 -22.63 -27.33 -37.16
C PHE A 472 -23.64 -27.55 -36.03
N THR A 473 -24.74 -26.79 -35.98
CA THR A 473 -25.80 -27.04 -34.97
C THR A 473 -26.52 -28.36 -35.26
N ASP A 474 -26.55 -29.28 -34.30
CA ASP A 474 -27.34 -30.50 -34.42
C ASP A 474 -28.85 -30.18 -34.39
N PRO A 475 -29.64 -30.64 -35.37
CA PRO A 475 -31.05 -30.27 -35.47
C PRO A 475 -31.93 -30.86 -34.36
N ASN A 476 -31.51 -31.96 -33.72
CA ASN A 476 -32.26 -32.65 -32.67
C ASN A 476 -32.02 -32.01 -31.31
N THR A 477 -30.76 -31.67 -30.99
CA THR A 477 -30.42 -31.07 -29.70
C THR A 477 -30.49 -29.55 -29.72
N GLY A 478 -30.26 -28.93 -30.89
CA GLY A 478 -30.08 -27.49 -31.03
C GLY A 478 -28.70 -26.98 -30.60
N LEU A 479 -27.74 -27.86 -30.32
CA LEU A 479 -26.40 -27.50 -29.84
C LEU A 479 -25.36 -27.57 -30.96
N ALA A 480 -24.41 -26.64 -30.95
CA ALA A 480 -23.24 -26.66 -31.81
C ALA A 480 -21.99 -27.12 -31.03
N PRO A 481 -21.02 -27.81 -31.66
CA PRO A 481 -19.76 -28.19 -31.04
C PRO A 481 -18.89 -26.97 -30.71
N ALA A 482 -18.03 -27.11 -29.68
CA ALA A 482 -17.07 -26.06 -29.30
C ALA A 482 -15.97 -25.86 -30.36
N THR A 483 -15.63 -26.91 -31.10
CA THR A 483 -14.60 -26.88 -32.15
C THR A 483 -14.95 -27.88 -33.23
N ALA A 484 -14.74 -27.50 -34.49
CA ALA A 484 -14.90 -28.35 -35.65
C ALA A 484 -13.71 -28.17 -36.62
N ASP A 485 -13.15 -29.28 -37.10
CA ASP A 485 -12.14 -29.27 -38.14
C ASP A 485 -12.81 -29.26 -39.52
N VAL A 486 -12.73 -28.11 -40.18
CA VAL A 486 -13.29 -27.92 -41.52
C VAL A 486 -12.45 -28.54 -42.64
N ASN A 487 -11.20 -28.96 -42.36
CA ASN A 487 -10.26 -29.53 -43.33
C ASN A 487 -10.37 -31.06 -43.42
N THR A 488 -10.81 -31.75 -42.36
CA THR A 488 -10.95 -33.23 -42.35
C THR A 488 -12.35 -33.72 -42.74
N GLY A 489 -13.22 -32.82 -43.22
CA GLY A 489 -14.60 -33.16 -43.57
C GLY A 489 -15.62 -32.87 -42.48
N GLY A 490 -15.24 -32.14 -41.42
CA GLY A 490 -16.16 -31.65 -40.39
C GLY A 490 -16.13 -32.43 -39.08
N ASP A 491 -15.03 -33.10 -38.73
CA ASP A 491 -14.90 -33.74 -37.41
C ASP A 491 -15.06 -32.70 -36.30
N ALA A 492 -15.91 -32.99 -35.31
CA ALA A 492 -16.26 -32.04 -34.26
C ALA A 492 -16.13 -32.66 -32.87
N LEU A 493 -15.78 -31.81 -31.89
CA LEU A 493 -15.83 -32.17 -30.48
C LEU A 493 -17.29 -32.14 -30.01
N ASN A 494 -17.89 -33.32 -29.86
CA ASN A 494 -19.30 -33.46 -29.49
C ASN A 494 -19.59 -33.24 -27.99
N TRP A 495 -18.62 -32.73 -27.24
CA TRP A 495 -18.78 -32.33 -25.84
C TRP A 495 -18.56 -30.83 -25.73
N VAL A 496 -19.49 -30.17 -25.04
CA VAL A 496 -19.47 -28.72 -24.82
C VAL A 496 -19.67 -28.42 -23.36
N THR A 497 -18.99 -27.38 -22.87
CA THR A 497 -19.18 -26.91 -21.49
C THR A 497 -20.31 -25.88 -21.43
N MET A 498 -20.72 -25.48 -20.22
CA MET A 498 -21.73 -24.42 -20.07
C MET A 498 -21.25 -23.05 -20.57
N TRP A 499 -19.94 -22.87 -20.69
CA TRP A 499 -19.33 -21.73 -21.37
C TRP A 499 -19.70 -21.68 -22.85
N ASP A 500 -19.56 -22.81 -23.55
CA ASP A 500 -19.83 -22.93 -24.97
C ASP A 500 -21.32 -22.74 -25.25
N VAL A 501 -22.18 -23.37 -24.43
CA VAL A 501 -23.64 -23.21 -24.54
C VAL A 501 -24.05 -21.77 -24.28
N GLY A 502 -23.48 -21.13 -23.25
CA GLY A 502 -23.69 -19.71 -23.00
C GLY A 502 -23.26 -18.83 -24.18
N SER A 503 -22.15 -19.17 -24.83
CA SER A 503 -21.66 -18.47 -26.01
C SER A 503 -22.60 -18.64 -27.21
N GLN A 504 -23.14 -19.85 -27.43
CA GLN A 504 -24.13 -20.13 -28.47
C GLN A 504 -25.44 -19.35 -28.24
N ILE A 505 -25.92 -19.25 -27.00
CA ILE A 505 -27.09 -18.43 -26.66
C ILE A 505 -26.86 -16.96 -27.05
N ASN A 506 -25.70 -16.39 -26.71
CA ASN A 506 -25.38 -15.01 -27.08
C ASN A 506 -25.20 -14.82 -28.58
N ALA A 507 -24.61 -15.80 -29.29
CA ALA A 507 -24.50 -15.78 -30.74
C ALA A 507 -25.89 -15.77 -31.40
N LEU A 508 -26.81 -16.59 -30.90
CA LEU A 508 -28.19 -16.66 -31.37
C LEU A 508 -28.94 -15.32 -31.16
N ILE A 509 -28.77 -14.68 -29.99
CA ILE A 509 -29.32 -13.34 -29.72
C ILE A 509 -28.70 -12.29 -30.66
N ALA A 510 -27.38 -12.31 -30.85
CA ALA A 510 -26.69 -11.36 -31.72
C ALA A 510 -27.14 -11.51 -33.18
N ALA A 511 -27.22 -12.74 -33.68
CA ALA A 511 -27.68 -13.03 -35.03
C ALA A 511 -29.12 -12.57 -35.25
N HIS A 512 -30.01 -12.75 -34.26
CA HIS A 512 -31.36 -12.22 -34.32
C HIS A 512 -31.38 -10.68 -34.38
N ARG A 513 -30.64 -10.01 -33.49
CA ARG A 513 -30.57 -8.54 -33.45
C ARG A 513 -29.95 -7.91 -34.69
N LEU A 514 -29.05 -8.62 -35.37
CA LEU A 514 -28.43 -8.22 -36.62
C LEU A 514 -29.27 -8.59 -37.86
N GLY A 515 -30.43 -9.25 -37.68
CA GLY A 515 -31.29 -9.68 -38.78
C GLY A 515 -30.75 -10.86 -39.59
N LEU A 516 -29.81 -11.63 -39.04
CA LEU A 516 -29.31 -12.87 -39.65
C LEU A 516 -30.24 -14.06 -39.39
N VAL A 517 -31.06 -13.98 -38.35
CA VAL A 517 -32.05 -15.00 -37.96
C VAL A 517 -33.40 -14.35 -37.65
N GLU A 518 -34.45 -14.89 -38.23
CA GLU A 518 -35.83 -14.47 -37.98
C GLU A 518 -36.31 -14.86 -36.56
N THR A 519 -37.32 -14.17 -36.05
CA THR A 519 -37.82 -14.38 -34.66
C THR A 519 -38.29 -15.82 -34.40
N THR A 520 -39.05 -16.45 -35.30
CA THR A 520 -39.59 -17.80 -35.05
C THR A 520 -38.49 -18.87 -34.93
N PRO A 521 -37.51 -18.96 -35.86
CA PRO A 521 -36.35 -19.84 -35.70
C PRO A 521 -35.52 -19.54 -34.45
N PHE A 522 -35.36 -18.26 -34.10
CA PHE A 522 -34.67 -17.83 -32.89
C PHE A 522 -35.30 -18.44 -31.63
N GLU A 523 -36.62 -18.29 -31.46
CA GLU A 523 -37.33 -18.81 -30.28
C GLU A 523 -37.33 -20.34 -30.22
N ALA A 524 -37.47 -21.01 -31.38
CA ALA A 524 -37.41 -22.47 -31.45
C ALA A 524 -36.00 -23.03 -31.14
N ALA A 525 -34.94 -22.29 -31.48
CA ALA A 525 -33.58 -22.65 -31.08
C ALA A 525 -33.37 -22.45 -29.57
N ALA A 526 -33.88 -21.35 -29.00
CA ALA A 526 -33.83 -21.10 -27.56
C ALA A 526 -34.50 -22.23 -26.75
N ASP A 527 -35.71 -22.66 -27.15
CA ASP A 527 -36.43 -23.76 -26.48
C ASP A 527 -35.62 -25.07 -26.46
N ARG A 528 -34.98 -25.41 -27.59
CA ARG A 528 -34.15 -26.62 -27.69
C ARG A 528 -32.95 -26.54 -26.75
N ILE A 529 -32.25 -25.41 -26.72
CA ILE A 529 -31.10 -25.21 -25.82
C ILE A 529 -31.53 -25.33 -24.36
N LEU A 530 -32.58 -24.61 -23.94
CA LEU A 530 -33.10 -24.64 -22.56
C LEU A 530 -33.47 -26.07 -22.11
N TYR A 531 -34.03 -26.86 -23.03
CA TYR A 531 -34.35 -28.27 -22.75
C TYR A 531 -33.09 -29.12 -22.48
N GLN A 532 -32.00 -28.91 -23.22
CA GLN A 532 -30.77 -29.68 -23.03
C GLN A 532 -30.08 -29.39 -21.68
N ILE A 533 -30.14 -28.15 -21.21
CA ILE A 533 -29.35 -27.69 -20.06
C ILE A 533 -30.05 -27.80 -18.70
N ALA A 534 -31.16 -28.53 -18.55
CA ALA A 534 -31.84 -28.53 -17.24
C ALA A 534 -31.11 -29.24 -16.08
N GLY A 535 -29.86 -29.66 -16.29
CA GLY A 535 -28.96 -30.09 -15.23
C GLY A 535 -29.12 -31.56 -14.82
N ALA A 536 -28.30 -31.94 -13.84
CA ALA A 536 -28.27 -33.27 -13.24
C ALA A 536 -28.04 -33.17 -11.72
N GLN A 537 -28.36 -34.27 -11.02
CA GLN A 537 -28.07 -34.40 -9.60
C GLN A 537 -26.57 -34.58 -9.37
N SER A 538 -25.97 -33.68 -8.61
CA SER A 538 -24.57 -33.67 -8.19
C SER A 538 -24.50 -33.59 -6.68
N GLN A 539 -24.10 -34.68 -6.02
CA GLN A 539 -24.01 -34.77 -4.55
C GLN A 539 -25.27 -34.28 -3.81
N GLY A 540 -26.46 -34.61 -4.35
CA GLY A 540 -27.75 -34.23 -3.77
C GLY A 540 -28.25 -32.82 -4.13
N ARG A 541 -27.56 -32.11 -5.04
CA ARG A 541 -27.95 -30.81 -5.57
C ARG A 541 -28.30 -30.93 -7.04
N LEU A 542 -29.38 -30.30 -7.50
CA LEU A 542 -29.66 -30.13 -8.92
C LEU A 542 -28.85 -28.94 -9.45
N LEU A 543 -27.86 -29.22 -10.30
CA LEU A 543 -26.95 -28.21 -10.85
C LEU A 543 -26.86 -28.35 -12.38
N PRO A 544 -26.53 -27.27 -13.12
CA PRO A 544 -26.19 -27.41 -14.53
C PRO A 544 -24.97 -28.32 -14.68
N ASN A 545 -24.97 -29.15 -15.73
CA ASN A 545 -23.89 -30.08 -16.00
C ASN A 545 -22.58 -29.33 -16.29
N GLY A 546 -21.43 -29.87 -15.89
CA GLY A 546 -20.13 -29.32 -16.29
C GLY A 546 -19.91 -29.42 -17.80
N VAL A 547 -20.28 -30.57 -18.40
CA VAL A 547 -20.27 -30.79 -19.85
C VAL A 547 -21.51 -31.55 -20.31
N ILE A 548 -21.96 -31.28 -21.53
CA ILE A 548 -23.05 -32.01 -22.20
C ILE A 548 -22.66 -32.43 -23.62
N ARG A 549 -23.35 -33.43 -24.16
CA ARG A 549 -23.20 -33.86 -25.54
C ARG A 549 -24.01 -32.99 -26.49
N THR A 550 -23.43 -32.64 -27.63
CA THR A 550 -24.12 -31.89 -28.69
C THR A 550 -25.00 -32.76 -29.56
N ASP A 551 -24.76 -34.06 -29.61
CA ASP A 551 -25.42 -35.02 -30.52
C ASP A 551 -26.40 -35.97 -29.80
N VAL A 552 -26.51 -35.86 -28.47
CA VAL A 552 -27.39 -36.72 -27.66
C VAL A 552 -28.21 -35.87 -26.71
N ILE A 553 -29.54 -36.05 -26.77
CA ILE A 553 -30.49 -35.36 -25.92
C ILE A 553 -30.22 -35.67 -24.43
N ARG A 554 -30.12 -34.63 -23.59
CA ARG A 554 -30.06 -34.75 -22.12
C ARG A 554 -28.91 -35.63 -21.60
N SER A 555 -27.75 -35.61 -22.27
CA SER A 555 -26.57 -36.38 -21.87
C SER A 555 -25.45 -35.45 -21.40
N GLY A 556 -25.03 -35.57 -20.15
CA GLY A 556 -23.97 -34.74 -19.57
C GLY A 556 -23.34 -35.35 -18.31
N SER A 557 -22.27 -34.72 -17.80
CA SER A 557 -21.61 -35.13 -16.55
C SER A 557 -22.40 -34.67 -15.32
N SER A 558 -22.19 -35.31 -14.17
CA SER A 558 -22.71 -34.82 -12.88
C SER A 558 -21.81 -33.77 -12.23
N ASP A 559 -20.70 -33.40 -12.86
CA ASP A 559 -19.85 -32.32 -12.37
C ASP A 559 -20.54 -30.97 -12.57
N PHE A 560 -20.06 -29.95 -11.86
CA PHE A 560 -20.52 -28.57 -11.94
C PHE A 560 -19.29 -27.66 -11.96
N ASP A 561 -19.23 -26.74 -12.91
CA ASP A 561 -18.19 -25.72 -12.95
C ASP A 561 -18.80 -24.34 -12.69
N GLY A 562 -18.35 -23.68 -11.62
CA GLY A 562 -18.86 -22.38 -11.21
C GLY A 562 -18.51 -21.24 -12.17
N CYS A 563 -17.38 -21.34 -12.88
CA CYS A 563 -16.99 -20.35 -13.89
C CYS A 563 -17.91 -20.46 -15.12
N ASP A 564 -18.08 -21.66 -15.64
CA ASP A 564 -18.91 -21.93 -16.82
C ASP A 564 -20.38 -21.68 -16.52
N ALA A 565 -20.85 -22.02 -15.31
CA ALA A 565 -22.18 -21.67 -14.84
C ALA A 565 -22.37 -20.15 -14.77
N GLY A 566 -21.37 -19.38 -14.32
CA GLY A 566 -21.39 -17.93 -14.35
C GLY A 566 -21.63 -17.37 -15.77
N ARG A 567 -20.92 -17.90 -16.78
CA ARG A 567 -21.15 -17.53 -18.18
C ARG A 567 -22.52 -17.90 -18.68
N LEU A 568 -22.99 -19.11 -18.38
CA LEU A 568 -24.32 -19.57 -18.75
C LEU A 568 -25.41 -18.66 -18.15
N LEU A 569 -25.30 -18.35 -16.86
CA LEU A 569 -26.25 -17.48 -16.16
C LEU A 569 -26.28 -16.06 -16.77
N ALA A 570 -25.13 -15.51 -17.15
CA ALA A 570 -25.08 -14.23 -17.84
C ALA A 570 -25.80 -14.28 -19.20
N SER A 571 -25.59 -15.36 -19.98
CA SER A 571 -26.27 -15.57 -21.26
C SER A 571 -27.76 -15.82 -21.10
N LEU A 572 -28.19 -16.53 -20.06
CA LEU A 572 -29.60 -16.75 -19.76
C LEU A 572 -30.30 -15.45 -19.34
N ASP A 573 -29.63 -14.56 -18.60
CA ASP A 573 -30.17 -13.23 -18.30
C ASP A 573 -30.29 -12.38 -19.58
N ASN A 574 -29.32 -12.49 -20.49
CA ASN A 574 -29.40 -11.84 -21.79
C ASN A 574 -30.56 -12.40 -22.64
N LEU A 575 -30.74 -13.73 -22.67
CA LEU A 575 -31.86 -14.39 -23.34
C LEU A 575 -33.19 -13.91 -22.75
N ARG A 576 -33.30 -13.88 -21.42
CA ARG A 576 -34.49 -13.40 -20.70
C ARG A 576 -34.92 -11.99 -21.11
N ARG A 577 -33.97 -11.12 -21.48
CA ARG A 577 -34.22 -9.75 -21.91
C ARG A 577 -34.50 -9.59 -23.42
N ASN A 578 -34.16 -10.58 -24.25
CA ASN A 578 -34.21 -10.48 -25.71
C ASN A 578 -35.10 -11.56 -26.37
N SER A 579 -35.79 -12.39 -25.59
CA SER A 579 -36.62 -13.51 -26.07
C SER A 579 -37.93 -13.59 -25.31
N THR A 580 -38.97 -14.08 -25.99
CA THR A 580 -40.26 -14.45 -25.38
C THR A 580 -40.17 -15.67 -24.45
N ARG A 581 -39.01 -16.35 -24.39
CA ARG A 581 -38.70 -17.46 -23.49
C ARG A 581 -38.07 -17.04 -22.17
N GLY A 582 -38.13 -15.75 -21.82
CA GLY A 582 -37.56 -15.27 -20.57
C GLY A 582 -38.13 -15.93 -19.31
N ASP A 583 -39.43 -16.20 -19.26
CA ASP A 583 -40.04 -16.91 -18.12
C ASP A 583 -39.56 -18.37 -18.02
N ALA A 584 -39.33 -19.03 -19.16
CA ALA A 584 -38.80 -20.39 -19.20
C ALA A 584 -37.33 -20.43 -18.74
N ALA A 585 -36.52 -19.47 -19.17
CA ALA A 585 -35.14 -19.32 -18.70
C ALA A 585 -35.10 -19.05 -17.18
N ALA A 586 -36.00 -18.20 -16.67
CA ALA A 586 -36.08 -17.93 -15.24
C ALA A 586 -36.52 -19.15 -14.43
N ALA A 587 -37.58 -19.84 -14.87
CA ALA A 587 -38.04 -21.08 -14.23
C ALA A 587 -36.95 -22.16 -14.21
N LEU A 588 -36.16 -22.25 -15.28
CA LEU A 588 -35.00 -23.14 -15.35
C LEU A 588 -33.96 -22.78 -14.27
N VAL A 589 -33.51 -21.53 -14.20
CA VAL A 589 -32.50 -21.12 -13.21
C VAL A 589 -33.00 -21.33 -11.79
N SER A 590 -34.27 -20.99 -11.50
CA SER A 590 -34.89 -21.22 -10.20
C SER A 590 -35.05 -22.69 -9.82
N SER A 591 -34.88 -23.62 -10.76
CA SER A 591 -34.91 -25.05 -10.47
C SER A 591 -33.58 -25.60 -9.96
N TRP A 592 -32.48 -24.86 -10.13
CA TRP A 592 -31.15 -25.27 -9.68
C TRP A 592 -30.89 -24.85 -8.23
N ASP A 593 -30.18 -25.70 -7.50
CA ASP A 593 -29.75 -25.49 -6.12
C ASP A 593 -28.47 -24.62 -6.05
N LEU A 594 -28.46 -23.46 -6.72
CA LEU A 594 -27.29 -22.57 -6.81
C LEU A 594 -26.96 -21.87 -5.50
N ASP A 595 -27.93 -21.69 -4.60
CA ASP A 595 -27.70 -21.19 -3.24
C ASP A 595 -26.80 -22.15 -2.44
N GLN A 596 -26.94 -23.46 -2.65
CA GLN A 596 -26.16 -24.48 -1.94
C GLN A 596 -24.70 -24.58 -2.41
N ILE A 597 -24.35 -23.92 -3.52
CA ILE A 597 -22.98 -23.90 -4.06
C ILE A 597 -22.24 -22.58 -3.80
N VAL A 598 -22.94 -21.59 -3.26
CA VAL A 598 -22.33 -20.36 -2.74
C VAL A 598 -22.08 -20.54 -1.25
N GLN A 599 -20.81 -20.60 -0.85
CA GLN A 599 -20.41 -20.76 0.56
C GLN A 599 -19.45 -19.65 0.93
N ASP A 600 -19.76 -18.93 2.01
CA ASP A 600 -19.02 -17.76 2.48
C ASP A 600 -18.82 -16.71 1.37
N GLY A 601 -19.86 -16.52 0.54
CA GLY A 601 -19.85 -15.63 -0.62
C GLY A 601 -19.03 -16.15 -1.82
N ALA A 602 -18.26 -17.23 -1.69
CA ALA A 602 -17.54 -17.81 -2.81
C ALA A 602 -18.39 -18.83 -3.57
N ILE A 603 -18.30 -18.84 -4.90
CA ILE A 603 -18.87 -19.90 -5.75
C ILE A 603 -17.93 -21.11 -5.72
N TRP A 604 -18.49 -22.31 -5.60
CA TRP A 604 -17.72 -23.56 -5.57
C TRP A 604 -18.02 -24.44 -6.80
N SER A 605 -17.01 -24.97 -7.47
CA SER A 605 -17.18 -26.03 -8.46
C SER A 605 -17.30 -27.40 -7.77
N VAL A 606 -17.97 -28.35 -8.43
CA VAL A 606 -17.91 -29.77 -8.12
C VAL A 606 -17.12 -30.46 -9.24
N THR A 607 -15.91 -30.92 -8.92
CA THR A 607 -15.03 -31.63 -9.86
C THR A 607 -14.58 -32.93 -9.21
N ASP A 608 -14.76 -34.06 -9.91
CA ASP A 608 -14.43 -35.40 -9.38
C ASP A 608 -15.05 -35.68 -8.00
N GLY A 609 -16.27 -35.16 -7.76
CA GLY A 609 -16.95 -35.32 -6.47
C GLY A 609 -16.37 -34.48 -5.32
N ALA A 610 -15.47 -33.52 -5.59
CA ALA A 610 -14.93 -32.61 -4.60
C ALA A 610 -15.35 -31.16 -4.86
N LEU A 611 -15.66 -30.44 -3.78
CA LEU A 611 -15.92 -28.99 -3.83
C LEU A 611 -14.59 -28.23 -3.95
N ARG A 612 -14.52 -27.27 -4.87
CA ARG A 612 -13.38 -26.38 -5.06
C ARG A 612 -13.82 -24.94 -5.27
N SER A 613 -13.33 -24.00 -4.47
CA SER A 613 -13.66 -22.59 -4.61
C SER A 613 -13.11 -22.01 -5.93
N THR A 614 -13.91 -21.24 -6.64
CA THR A 614 -13.49 -20.48 -7.83
C THR A 614 -13.07 -19.05 -7.49
N TYR A 615 -13.06 -18.65 -6.21
CA TYR A 615 -12.88 -17.25 -5.81
C TYR A 615 -11.53 -16.65 -6.24
N LYS A 616 -10.45 -17.45 -6.23
CA LYS A 616 -9.13 -17.05 -6.72
C LYS A 616 -8.96 -17.47 -8.19
N SER A 617 -9.78 -16.90 -9.07
CA SER A 617 -9.70 -17.19 -10.50
C SER A 617 -10.11 -15.98 -11.34
N HIS A 618 -9.68 -15.98 -12.60
CA HIS A 618 -10.10 -15.02 -13.63
C HIS A 618 -11.58 -15.15 -14.03
N CYS A 619 -12.37 -16.01 -13.36
CA CYS A 619 -13.80 -16.13 -13.61
C CYS A 619 -14.66 -15.52 -12.51
N ALA A 620 -14.06 -15.31 -11.34
CA ALA A 620 -14.80 -15.03 -10.12
C ALA A 620 -15.64 -13.76 -10.24
N HIS A 621 -15.14 -12.72 -10.92
CA HIS A 621 -15.87 -11.47 -11.06
C HIS A 621 -17.11 -11.58 -11.95
N TYR A 622 -16.98 -12.08 -13.18
CA TYR A 622 -18.16 -12.20 -14.05
C TYR A 622 -19.13 -13.27 -13.54
N ALA A 623 -18.65 -14.31 -12.87
CA ALA A 623 -19.51 -15.33 -12.28
C ALA A 623 -20.33 -14.72 -11.13
N ALA A 624 -19.69 -14.00 -10.20
CA ALA A 624 -20.40 -13.29 -9.13
C ALA A 624 -21.48 -12.35 -9.66
N ARG A 625 -21.15 -11.53 -10.67
CA ARG A 625 -22.09 -10.62 -11.35
C ARG A 625 -23.29 -11.36 -11.93
N ALA A 626 -23.06 -12.51 -12.54
CA ALA A 626 -24.12 -13.32 -13.13
C ALA A 626 -25.02 -13.92 -12.05
N PHE A 627 -24.46 -14.48 -10.98
CA PHE A 627 -25.21 -15.02 -9.84
C PHE A 627 -26.09 -13.95 -9.18
N GLU A 628 -25.57 -12.73 -8.98
CA GLU A 628 -26.33 -11.62 -8.40
C GLU A 628 -27.50 -11.18 -9.26
N ARG A 629 -27.38 -11.22 -10.60
CA ARG A 629 -28.50 -10.92 -11.52
C ARG A 629 -29.68 -11.89 -11.34
N TRP A 630 -29.42 -13.06 -10.77
CA TRP A 630 -30.41 -14.08 -10.46
C TRP A 630 -30.78 -14.14 -8.97
N GLY A 631 -30.29 -13.19 -8.16
CA GLY A 631 -30.64 -13.07 -6.74
C GLY A 631 -29.77 -13.89 -5.78
N PHE A 632 -28.64 -14.41 -6.23
CA PHE A 632 -27.68 -15.13 -5.38
C PHE A 632 -26.54 -14.19 -4.95
N GLU A 633 -26.30 -14.08 -3.64
CA GLU A 633 -25.23 -13.22 -3.10
C GLU A 633 -23.86 -13.88 -3.28
N ALA A 634 -23.10 -13.44 -4.28
CA ALA A 634 -21.75 -13.95 -4.56
C ALA A 634 -20.71 -12.81 -4.50
N GLY A 635 -19.64 -13.03 -3.74
CA GLY A 635 -18.50 -12.14 -3.63
C GLY A 635 -17.59 -12.22 -4.85
N SER A 636 -16.91 -11.11 -5.13
CA SER A 636 -15.90 -11.04 -6.18
C SER A 636 -14.57 -10.56 -5.62
N PRO A 637 -13.43 -11.17 -6.03
CA PRO A 637 -12.11 -10.70 -5.64
C PRO A 637 -11.82 -9.27 -6.16
N TYR A 638 -12.48 -8.80 -7.21
CA TYR A 638 -12.18 -7.48 -7.81
C TYR A 638 -12.93 -6.31 -7.18
N ARG A 639 -13.82 -6.52 -6.21
CA ARG A 639 -14.48 -5.45 -5.44
C ARG A 639 -13.51 -4.83 -4.43
N THR A 640 -12.47 -4.21 -4.97
CA THR A 640 -11.33 -3.69 -4.21
C THR A 640 -11.48 -2.21 -3.89
N LEU A 641 -12.34 -1.49 -4.60
CA LEU A 641 -12.65 -0.08 -4.33
C LEU A 641 -13.59 0.13 -3.13
N ASP A 642 -14.32 -0.89 -2.70
CA ASP A 642 -15.31 -0.77 -1.63
C ASP A 642 -14.65 -0.30 -0.32
N GLY A 643 -15.02 0.89 0.14
CA GLY A 643 -14.48 1.51 1.36
C GLY A 643 -13.03 2.02 1.24
N ARG A 644 -12.47 2.09 0.03
CA ARG A 644 -11.11 2.60 -0.25
C ARG A 644 -11.14 3.83 -1.14
N SER A 645 -10.02 4.55 -1.15
CA SER A 645 -9.76 5.56 -2.17
C SER A 645 -9.58 4.89 -3.55
N GLU A 646 -9.79 5.62 -4.64
CA GLU A 646 -9.63 5.11 -6.00
C GLU A 646 -8.21 4.58 -6.23
N ALA A 647 -7.19 5.31 -5.77
CA ALA A 647 -5.79 4.88 -5.84
C ALA A 647 -5.53 3.58 -5.06
N ASP A 648 -5.98 3.50 -3.81
CA ASP A 648 -5.78 2.31 -2.98
C ASP A 648 -6.61 1.11 -3.48
N GLY A 649 -7.82 1.34 -3.98
CA GLY A 649 -8.66 0.34 -4.61
C GLY A 649 -7.99 -0.26 -5.84
N ARG A 650 -7.45 0.58 -6.72
CA ARG A 650 -6.70 0.13 -7.91
C ARG A 650 -5.41 -0.61 -7.55
N MET A 651 -4.67 -0.17 -6.53
CA MET A 651 -3.51 -0.90 -6.04
C MET A 651 -3.90 -2.29 -5.52
N ALA A 652 -4.93 -2.37 -4.66
CA ALA A 652 -5.45 -3.63 -4.13
C ALA A 652 -5.97 -4.55 -5.26
N MET A 653 -6.52 -3.98 -6.32
CA MET A 653 -6.89 -4.73 -7.52
C MET A 653 -5.69 -5.38 -8.19
N LEU A 654 -4.61 -4.63 -8.41
CA LEU A 654 -3.39 -5.17 -9.02
C LEU A 654 -2.76 -6.27 -8.16
N GLU A 655 -2.75 -6.12 -6.84
CA GLU A 655 -2.30 -7.17 -5.91
C GLU A 655 -3.18 -8.43 -6.01
N THR A 656 -4.51 -8.23 -6.05
CA THR A 656 -5.46 -9.33 -6.19
C THR A 656 -5.24 -10.09 -7.50
N VAL A 657 -5.10 -9.35 -8.60
CA VAL A 657 -4.82 -9.90 -9.93
C VAL A 657 -3.50 -10.67 -9.96
N ALA A 658 -2.44 -10.11 -9.36
CA ALA A 658 -1.15 -10.78 -9.25
C ALA A 658 -1.26 -12.11 -8.48
N GLY A 659 -2.11 -12.17 -7.46
CA GLY A 659 -2.38 -13.38 -6.69
C GLY A 659 -3.20 -14.46 -7.42
N ILE A 660 -4.00 -14.08 -8.43
CA ILE A 660 -4.76 -15.02 -9.28
C ILE A 660 -3.85 -15.65 -10.35
N GLY A 661 -2.91 -14.88 -10.90
CA GLY A 661 -1.97 -15.33 -11.93
C GLY A 661 -2.30 -14.80 -13.32
N PRO A 662 -1.89 -15.49 -14.41
CA PRO A 662 -2.11 -15.02 -15.77
C PRO A 662 -3.60 -14.83 -16.05
N LEU A 663 -4.00 -13.58 -16.23
CA LEU A 663 -5.32 -13.25 -16.73
C LEU A 663 -5.33 -13.48 -18.24
N GLY A 664 -6.26 -14.29 -18.73
CA GLY A 664 -6.59 -14.31 -20.15
C GLY A 664 -7.27 -13.00 -20.57
N ALA A 665 -7.97 -13.00 -21.70
CA ALA A 665 -8.88 -11.91 -22.04
C ALA A 665 -10.10 -11.96 -21.10
N GLU A 666 -9.95 -11.45 -19.87
CA GLU A 666 -11.06 -11.33 -18.92
C GLU A 666 -11.82 -10.03 -19.20
N PRO A 667 -13.01 -10.09 -19.82
CA PRO A 667 -13.67 -8.90 -20.37
C PRO A 667 -14.17 -7.93 -19.29
N LEU A 668 -14.26 -8.37 -18.03
CA LEU A 668 -14.81 -7.56 -16.93
C LEU A 668 -13.75 -7.06 -15.94
N LEU A 669 -12.46 -7.29 -16.19
CA LEU A 669 -11.43 -6.67 -15.35
C LEU A 669 -11.55 -5.14 -15.41
N LEU A 670 -11.75 -4.59 -16.61
CA LEU A 670 -11.93 -3.14 -16.81
C LEU A 670 -13.19 -2.57 -16.15
N GLU A 671 -14.20 -3.39 -15.88
CA GLU A 671 -15.43 -2.91 -15.23
C GLU A 671 -15.27 -2.76 -13.72
N ALA A 672 -14.32 -3.49 -13.13
CA ALA A 672 -14.00 -3.35 -11.72
C ALA A 672 -13.00 -2.22 -11.44
N LEU A 673 -12.63 -1.43 -12.45
CA LEU A 673 -11.85 -0.18 -12.36
C LEU A 673 -12.77 1.04 -12.55
#